data_AF-A0A7X3V037-F1
#
_entry.id   AF-A0A7X3V037-F1
#
_cell.length_a   1.000
_cell.length_b   1.000
_cell.length_c   1.000
_cell.angle_alpha   90.00
_cell.angle_beta   90.00
_cell.angle_gamma   90.00
#
_symmetry.space_group_name_H-M   'P 1'
#
loop_
_entity.id
_entity.type
_entity.pdbx_description
1 polymer ?
#
loop_
_entity_poly.entity_id
_entity_poly.type
_entity_poly.pdbx_seq_one_letter_code
_entity_poly.pdbx_strand_id
1 'polypeptide(L)'
;PPELGRLTSLERLELYYNGFTGEIPRELGDLSNLTILGLLANRFTGEIPPELGKLTSLTHLYLGRNQLTGSIPPELGNLASLELLDLLSNQVEGRLPPELGRLGALEHLILSRNRRLEGELPREFTALALDELQLGATGLCAPPDDDFRAWVASIATGWAPLCAEERTHAYLTQASQSASVPVKLVAGEQAFLRVFVVANSGVSASFPAVRARFFADGREVHSVSLPASSRLLPTAVDESSLDASANALIPGSVLVPGLEMVVEIDPEGALPAGTGVPRRWPEEGRATLDVRRMRPLDLTLVPFLYNSNPDRALAERVRLLGAQDDLFQLTRDLLPVDEFTVTAREPVWTSVEPVSTNSSALLRETWATRTMDGATGYYMGVMSGGGGRGYIGWPGSVSGLRGPTIAHELGHNMTLRHAPCGDPPNMELIYPYVNGSIGSWGYDFQRGLLISPTRPDFMSYCGPEWVSDYSFNKALHFRETLEPLRAGSRSSAVAATQGLLLWGGQGADSVPILEPAFVVRAPPSLPAEDGPFRLAGLTVQEDTLFSFSFAMPETGLGDGQSAFAFVLPTQSSWADALDRIVLIGPGGRDTVGRGDTAGQTDTVGGESGGPGPQSPGRASVLLIDEQSGRARGFLRVSPGQPLTLPATSLRLPEPGLEAVVSRGVPDSAAWRR
;
A
#
# COMPACT_ATOMS: atom_id res chain seq x y z
N PRO A 1 -15.59 4.49 -31.34
CA PRO A 1 -16.52 4.57 -32.49
C PRO A 1 -17.73 3.65 -32.24
N PRO A 2 -18.91 3.91 -32.82
CA PRO A 2 -20.14 3.14 -32.57
C PRO A 2 -20.01 1.64 -32.86
N GLU A 3 -19.16 1.27 -33.83
CA GLU A 3 -18.95 -0.11 -34.26
C GLU A 3 -18.38 -1.01 -33.16
N LEU A 4 -17.76 -0.44 -32.11
CA LEU A 4 -17.31 -1.19 -30.94
C LEU A 4 -18.48 -1.89 -30.22
N GLY A 5 -19.69 -1.33 -30.26
CA GLY A 5 -20.88 -1.94 -29.68
C GLY A 5 -21.28 -3.28 -30.33
N ARG A 6 -20.67 -3.64 -31.47
CA ARG A 6 -20.89 -4.93 -32.13
C ARG A 6 -20.06 -6.08 -31.55
N LEU A 7 -19.12 -5.80 -30.65
CA LEU A 7 -18.24 -6.78 -30.02
C LEU A 7 -18.92 -7.44 -28.82
N THR A 8 -20.10 -8.04 -29.00
CA THR A 8 -20.98 -8.48 -27.88
C THR A 8 -20.39 -9.55 -26.96
N SER A 9 -19.31 -10.22 -27.36
CA SER A 9 -18.56 -11.15 -26.51
C SER A 9 -17.44 -10.50 -25.70
N LEU A 10 -17.23 -9.18 -25.81
CA LEU A 10 -16.16 -8.47 -25.14
C LEU A 10 -16.42 -8.39 -23.63
N GLU A 11 -15.48 -8.90 -22.84
CA GLU A 11 -15.56 -8.89 -21.37
C GLU A 11 -14.80 -7.72 -20.75
N ARG A 12 -13.73 -7.24 -21.40
CA ARG A 12 -12.89 -6.15 -20.89
C ARG A 12 -12.50 -5.22 -22.02
N LEU A 13 -12.72 -3.92 -21.83
CA LEU A 13 -12.28 -2.86 -22.75
C LEU A 13 -11.43 -1.86 -21.98
N GLU A 14 -10.12 -1.92 -22.14
CA GLU A 14 -9.16 -1.09 -21.39
C GLU A 14 -8.37 -0.19 -22.35
N LEU A 15 -8.71 1.10 -22.36
CA LEU A 15 -8.23 2.13 -23.30
C LEU A 15 -7.57 3.30 -22.58
N TYR A 16 -6.96 3.06 -21.42
CA TYR A 16 -6.36 4.09 -20.58
C TYR A 16 -5.23 4.86 -21.29
N TYR A 17 -5.07 6.15 -21.01
CA TYR A 17 -3.91 6.96 -21.44
C TYR A 17 -3.66 7.02 -22.96
N ASN A 18 -4.71 6.96 -23.80
CA ASN A 18 -4.55 6.98 -25.26
C ASN A 18 -4.77 8.37 -25.89
N GLY A 19 -5.18 9.35 -25.11
CA GLY A 19 -5.50 10.69 -25.62
C GLY A 19 -6.69 10.73 -26.58
N PHE A 20 -7.58 9.74 -26.51
CA PHE A 20 -8.79 9.68 -27.32
C PHE A 20 -9.70 10.89 -27.07
N THR A 21 -10.33 11.40 -28.13
CA THR A 21 -11.21 12.57 -28.11
C THR A 21 -12.62 12.22 -28.58
N GLY A 22 -13.55 13.17 -28.45
CA GLY A 22 -14.95 13.01 -28.86
C GLY A 22 -15.80 12.42 -27.75
N GLU A 23 -17.04 12.06 -28.08
CA GLU A 23 -17.99 11.52 -27.10
C GLU A 23 -17.82 10.02 -26.89
N ILE A 24 -18.22 9.53 -25.70
CA ILE A 24 -18.35 8.11 -25.43
C ILE A 24 -19.54 7.58 -26.25
N PRO A 25 -19.36 6.61 -27.17
CA PRO A 25 -20.48 6.10 -27.98
C PRO A 25 -21.51 5.39 -27.10
N ARG A 26 -22.79 5.73 -27.25
CA ARG A 26 -23.89 5.06 -26.52
C ARG A 26 -23.98 3.57 -26.82
N GLU A 27 -23.52 3.15 -27.99
CA GLU A 27 -23.48 1.76 -28.44
C GLU A 27 -22.56 0.88 -27.55
N LEU A 28 -21.68 1.46 -26.73
CA LEU A 28 -20.96 0.70 -25.70
C LEU A 28 -21.91 0.06 -24.67
N GLY A 29 -23.11 0.62 -24.48
CA GLY A 29 -24.15 0.05 -23.64
C GLY A 29 -24.74 -1.27 -24.16
N ASP A 30 -24.42 -1.66 -25.41
CA ASP A 30 -24.89 -2.93 -25.99
C ASP A 30 -23.94 -4.12 -25.67
N LEU A 31 -22.81 -3.86 -24.99
CA LEU A 31 -21.81 -4.87 -24.63
C LEU A 31 -22.15 -5.60 -23.32
N SER A 32 -23.25 -6.35 -23.30
CA SER A 32 -23.81 -6.95 -22.07
C SER A 32 -22.87 -7.83 -21.23
N ASN A 33 -21.81 -8.37 -21.84
CA ASN A 33 -20.80 -9.21 -21.16
C ASN A 33 -19.65 -8.41 -20.56
N LEU A 34 -19.63 -7.09 -20.75
CA LEU A 34 -18.54 -6.24 -20.31
C LEU A 34 -18.52 -6.17 -18.78
N THR A 35 -17.38 -6.56 -18.21
CA THR A 35 -17.08 -6.51 -16.78
C THR A 35 -16.21 -5.30 -16.44
N ILE A 36 -15.33 -4.87 -17.35
CA ILE A 36 -14.48 -3.68 -17.16
C ILE A 36 -14.59 -2.74 -18.37
N LEU A 37 -14.93 -1.49 -18.09
CA LEU A 37 -14.86 -0.38 -19.05
C LEU A 37 -13.85 0.65 -18.56
N GLY A 38 -12.68 0.62 -19.19
CA GLY A 38 -11.54 1.46 -18.85
C GLY A 38 -11.29 2.59 -19.84
N LEU A 39 -11.74 3.80 -19.53
CA LEU A 39 -11.56 4.99 -20.38
C LEU A 39 -10.76 6.13 -19.69
N LEU A 40 -10.16 5.83 -18.53
CA LEU A 40 -9.37 6.76 -17.71
C LEU A 40 -8.30 7.51 -18.53
N ALA A 41 -8.07 8.78 -18.18
CA ALA A 41 -6.96 9.59 -18.68
C ALA A 41 -6.93 9.73 -20.22
N ASN A 42 -8.09 10.04 -20.79
CA ASN A 42 -8.24 10.42 -22.18
C ASN A 42 -8.70 11.89 -22.28
N ARG A 43 -9.28 12.28 -23.41
CA ARG A 43 -9.83 13.61 -23.67
C ARG A 43 -11.28 13.48 -24.17
N PHE A 44 -12.01 12.48 -23.67
CA PHE A 44 -13.43 12.31 -24.01
C PHE A 44 -14.24 13.50 -23.51
N THR A 45 -15.18 13.95 -24.32
CA THR A 45 -16.06 15.11 -24.09
C THR A 45 -17.52 14.67 -24.08
N GLY A 46 -18.45 15.59 -23.80
CA GLY A 46 -19.89 15.30 -23.80
C GLY A 46 -20.35 14.61 -22.51
N GLU A 47 -21.59 14.13 -22.51
CA GLU A 47 -22.21 13.52 -21.33
C GLU A 47 -21.83 12.03 -21.18
N ILE A 48 -21.99 11.51 -19.96
CA ILE A 48 -21.92 10.07 -19.72
C ILE A 48 -23.18 9.45 -20.34
N PRO A 49 -23.08 8.52 -21.31
CA PRO A 49 -24.27 7.93 -21.93
C PRO A 49 -25.10 7.14 -20.93
N PRO A 50 -26.40 7.44 -20.75
CA PRO A 50 -27.30 6.65 -19.90
C PRO A 50 -27.37 5.17 -20.28
N GLU A 51 -27.11 4.83 -21.55
CA GLU A 51 -27.06 3.46 -22.05
C GLU A 51 -25.99 2.59 -21.37
N LEU A 52 -24.95 3.20 -20.77
CA LEU A 52 -23.99 2.45 -19.96
C LEU A 52 -24.67 1.74 -18.77
N GLY A 53 -25.81 2.27 -18.28
CA GLY A 53 -26.62 1.62 -17.24
C GLY A 53 -27.22 0.26 -17.62
N LYS A 54 -27.12 -0.17 -18.89
CA LYS A 54 -27.54 -1.51 -19.34
C LYS A 54 -26.51 -2.60 -18.99
N LEU A 55 -25.27 -2.23 -18.65
CA LEU A 55 -24.14 -3.14 -18.48
C LEU A 55 -24.16 -3.82 -17.11
N THR A 56 -25.19 -4.62 -16.82
CA THR A 56 -25.40 -5.22 -15.47
C THR A 56 -24.27 -6.14 -14.96
N SER A 57 -23.40 -6.63 -15.86
CA SER A 57 -22.20 -7.42 -15.53
C SER A 57 -20.98 -6.56 -15.20
N LEU A 58 -21.07 -5.23 -15.35
CA LEU A 58 -19.96 -4.30 -15.17
C LEU A 58 -19.61 -4.21 -13.69
N THR A 59 -18.35 -4.50 -13.37
CA THR A 59 -17.76 -4.40 -12.03
C THR A 59 -16.93 -3.12 -11.89
N HIS A 60 -16.28 -2.68 -12.97
CA HIS A 60 -15.39 -1.51 -12.93
C HIS A 60 -15.70 -0.54 -14.07
N LEU A 61 -16.00 0.70 -13.71
CA LEU A 61 -16.22 1.81 -14.65
C LEU A 61 -15.24 2.95 -14.37
N TYR A 62 -14.20 3.05 -15.21
CA TYR A 62 -13.18 4.09 -15.11
C TYR A 62 -13.38 5.17 -16.18
N LEU A 63 -13.97 6.30 -15.80
CA LEU A 63 -14.17 7.47 -16.66
C LEU A 63 -13.37 8.70 -16.22
N GLY A 64 -12.54 8.57 -15.18
CA GLY A 64 -11.74 9.65 -14.62
C GLY A 64 -10.81 10.32 -15.64
N ARG A 65 -10.40 11.55 -15.33
CA ARG A 65 -9.42 12.36 -16.06
C ARG A 65 -9.79 12.51 -17.54
N ASN A 66 -11.05 12.84 -17.80
CA ASN A 66 -11.57 13.21 -19.11
C ASN A 66 -12.13 14.65 -19.07
N GLN A 67 -12.92 15.03 -20.06
CA GLN A 67 -13.60 16.32 -20.17
C GLN A 67 -15.13 16.11 -20.20
N LEU A 68 -15.62 15.07 -19.51
CA LEU A 68 -17.04 14.72 -19.48
C LEU A 68 -17.84 15.79 -18.73
N THR A 69 -19.02 16.12 -19.24
CA THR A 69 -19.94 17.15 -18.74
C THR A 69 -21.31 16.55 -18.39
N GLY A 70 -22.26 17.40 -17.99
CA GLY A 70 -23.63 16.98 -17.66
C GLY A 70 -23.74 16.30 -16.28
N SER A 71 -24.94 15.86 -15.95
CA SER A 71 -25.21 15.14 -14.70
C SER A 71 -24.86 13.66 -14.79
N ILE A 72 -24.59 13.03 -13.64
CA ILE A 72 -24.47 11.57 -13.57
C ILE A 72 -25.84 10.94 -13.92
N PRO A 73 -25.94 10.05 -14.92
CA PRO A 73 -27.20 9.43 -15.28
C PRO A 73 -27.73 8.53 -14.15
N PRO A 74 -29.01 8.65 -13.74
CA PRO A 74 -29.61 7.76 -12.74
C PRO A 74 -29.62 6.29 -13.19
N GLU A 75 -29.54 6.02 -14.49
CA GLU A 75 -29.44 4.68 -15.08
C GLU A 75 -28.18 3.92 -14.62
N LEU A 76 -27.12 4.62 -14.21
CA LEU A 76 -25.94 3.97 -13.64
C LEU A 76 -26.27 3.24 -12.33
N GLY A 77 -27.35 3.61 -11.63
CA GLY A 77 -27.86 2.87 -10.48
C GLY A 77 -28.39 1.46 -10.78
N ASN A 78 -28.48 1.06 -12.06
CA ASN A 78 -28.86 -0.29 -12.47
C ASN A 78 -27.68 -1.27 -12.53
N LEU A 79 -26.44 -0.80 -12.34
CA LEU A 79 -25.22 -1.60 -12.43
C LEU A 79 -25.01 -2.42 -11.15
N ALA A 80 -25.86 -3.41 -10.92
CA ALA A 80 -25.92 -4.15 -9.65
C ALA A 80 -24.61 -4.86 -9.23
N SER A 81 -23.71 -5.12 -10.19
CA SER A 81 -22.40 -5.74 -9.94
C SER A 81 -21.25 -4.73 -9.82
N LEU A 82 -21.53 -3.42 -9.87
CA LEU A 82 -20.50 -2.40 -9.90
C LEU A 82 -19.82 -2.26 -8.54
N GLU A 83 -18.52 -2.51 -8.53
CA GLU A 83 -17.62 -2.42 -7.37
C GLU A 83 -16.90 -1.06 -7.36
N LEU A 84 -16.58 -0.51 -8.54
CA LEU A 84 -15.84 0.75 -8.68
C LEU A 84 -16.48 1.69 -9.70
N LEU A 85 -16.77 2.91 -9.26
CA LEU A 85 -17.16 4.05 -10.10
C LEU A 85 -16.16 5.20 -9.97
N ASP A 86 -15.38 5.43 -11.03
CA ASP A 86 -14.41 6.52 -11.08
C ASP A 86 -14.80 7.59 -12.11
N LEU A 87 -15.16 8.78 -11.60
CA LEU A 87 -15.43 10.00 -12.35
C LEU A 87 -14.42 11.12 -12.02
N LEU A 88 -13.31 10.81 -11.34
CA LEU A 88 -12.29 11.75 -10.88
C LEU A 88 -11.95 12.79 -11.95
N SER A 89 -11.89 14.07 -11.59
CA SER A 89 -11.33 15.12 -12.45
C SER A 89 -11.97 15.20 -13.85
N ASN A 90 -13.30 15.30 -13.88
CA ASN A 90 -14.10 15.66 -15.05
C ASN A 90 -14.74 17.05 -14.86
N GLN A 91 -15.76 17.35 -15.67
CA GLN A 91 -16.59 18.55 -15.58
C GLN A 91 -18.06 18.20 -15.30
N VAL A 92 -18.30 17.04 -14.66
CA VAL A 92 -19.63 16.57 -14.27
C VAL A 92 -20.25 17.56 -13.28
N GLU A 93 -21.55 17.75 -13.38
CA GLU A 93 -22.28 18.81 -12.68
C GLU A 93 -23.60 18.36 -12.08
N GLY A 94 -24.15 19.20 -11.20
CA GLY A 94 -25.44 18.98 -10.54
C GLY A 94 -25.36 18.09 -9.32
N ARG A 95 -26.51 17.51 -8.94
CA ARG A 95 -26.67 16.67 -7.74
C ARG A 95 -26.43 15.20 -8.07
N LEU A 96 -26.04 14.41 -7.07
CA LEU A 96 -25.94 12.96 -7.22
C LEU A 96 -27.34 12.33 -7.33
N PRO A 97 -27.57 11.41 -8.27
CA PRO A 97 -28.83 10.67 -8.36
C PRO A 97 -28.96 9.69 -7.18
N PRO A 98 -30.08 9.70 -6.44
CA PRO A 98 -30.38 8.73 -5.37
C PRO A 98 -30.27 7.27 -5.81
N GLU A 99 -30.48 6.99 -7.09
CA GLU A 99 -30.40 5.66 -7.69
C GLU A 99 -29.04 4.98 -7.50
N LEU A 100 -27.94 5.74 -7.34
CA LEU A 100 -26.63 5.14 -7.04
C LEU A 100 -26.61 4.43 -5.68
N GLY A 101 -27.51 4.77 -4.75
CA GLY A 101 -27.67 4.04 -3.49
C GLY A 101 -28.17 2.59 -3.67
N ARG A 102 -28.57 2.18 -4.89
CA ARG A 102 -28.93 0.78 -5.21
C ARG A 102 -27.73 -0.11 -5.52
N LEU A 103 -26.54 0.48 -5.67
CA LEU A 103 -25.31 -0.24 -6.02
C LEU A 103 -24.75 -0.97 -4.80
N GLY A 104 -25.42 -2.05 -4.37
CA GLY A 104 -25.08 -2.77 -3.15
C GLY A 104 -23.70 -3.47 -3.15
N ALA A 105 -23.06 -3.59 -4.31
CA ALA A 105 -21.69 -4.10 -4.46
C ALA A 105 -20.63 -2.98 -4.55
N LEU A 106 -21.03 -1.70 -4.53
CA LEU A 106 -20.10 -0.59 -4.72
C LEU A 106 -19.19 -0.47 -3.49
N GLU A 107 -17.89 -0.53 -3.74
CA GLU A 107 -16.82 -0.40 -2.75
C GLU A 107 -16.10 0.94 -2.91
N HIS A 108 -15.92 1.41 -4.15
CA HIS A 108 -15.15 2.62 -4.47
C HIS A 108 -15.99 3.65 -5.24
N LEU A 109 -16.26 4.80 -4.61
CA LEU A 109 -16.92 5.94 -5.24
C LEU A 109 -15.99 7.15 -5.33
N ILE A 110 -15.52 7.44 -6.54
CA ILE A 110 -14.50 8.46 -6.78
C ILE A 110 -15.09 9.59 -7.65
N LEU A 111 -15.44 10.70 -7.00
CA LEU A 111 -16.12 11.85 -7.63
C LEU A 111 -15.31 13.15 -7.56
N SER A 112 -14.14 13.09 -6.92
CA SER A 112 -13.32 14.26 -6.62
C SER A 112 -13.00 15.09 -7.86
N ARG A 113 -12.76 16.39 -7.65
CA ARG A 113 -12.36 17.36 -8.68
C ARG A 113 -13.40 17.60 -9.77
N ASN A 114 -14.67 17.30 -9.52
CA ASN A 114 -15.80 17.79 -10.31
C ASN A 114 -16.40 19.03 -9.64
N ARG A 115 -15.83 20.21 -9.90
CA ARG A 115 -16.16 21.46 -9.19
C ARG A 115 -17.61 21.93 -9.32
N ARG A 116 -18.37 21.36 -10.25
CA ARG A 116 -19.78 21.68 -10.48
C ARG A 116 -20.74 20.64 -9.89
N LEU A 117 -20.23 19.54 -9.32
CA LEU A 117 -21.04 18.69 -8.47
C LEU A 117 -21.36 19.45 -7.19
N GLU A 118 -22.62 19.45 -6.77
CA GLU A 118 -23.09 20.23 -5.64
C GLU A 118 -24.27 19.56 -4.92
N GLY A 119 -24.48 19.99 -3.67
CA GLY A 119 -25.64 19.59 -2.89
C GLY A 119 -25.36 18.45 -1.92
N GLU A 120 -26.42 18.02 -1.24
CA GLU A 120 -26.32 17.00 -0.20
C GLU A 120 -26.18 15.60 -0.82
N LEU A 121 -25.42 14.73 -0.15
CA LEU A 121 -25.38 13.31 -0.48
C LEU A 121 -26.78 12.69 -0.31
N PRO A 122 -27.29 11.90 -1.29
CA PRO A 122 -28.60 11.27 -1.18
C PRO A 122 -28.67 10.32 0.02
N ARG A 123 -29.80 10.32 0.74
CA ARG A 123 -29.99 9.48 1.94
C ARG A 123 -29.81 7.99 1.65
N GLU A 124 -30.08 7.57 0.43
CA GLU A 124 -29.91 6.21 -0.06
C GLU A 124 -28.45 5.74 0.02
N PHE A 125 -27.47 6.65 0.05
CA PHE A 125 -26.05 6.30 0.10
C PHE A 125 -25.66 5.66 1.42
N THR A 126 -26.39 5.91 2.52
CA THR A 126 -26.10 5.26 3.81
C THR A 126 -26.33 3.75 3.79
N ALA A 127 -26.93 3.20 2.73
CA ALA A 127 -27.05 1.77 2.50
C ALA A 127 -25.83 1.15 1.80
N LEU A 128 -24.91 1.95 1.28
CA LEU A 128 -23.70 1.49 0.59
C LEU A 128 -22.62 1.09 1.60
N ALA A 129 -21.94 -0.02 1.33
CA ALA A 129 -20.78 -0.49 2.09
C ALA A 129 -19.49 -0.07 1.39
N LEU A 130 -19.22 1.24 1.34
CA LEU A 130 -18.03 1.77 0.67
C LEU A 130 -16.77 1.52 1.49
N ASP A 131 -15.70 1.08 0.82
CA ASP A 131 -14.34 1.12 1.33
C ASP A 131 -13.68 2.47 1.04
N GLU A 132 -14.06 3.12 -0.07
CA GLU A 132 -13.47 4.38 -0.49
C GLU A 132 -14.50 5.39 -1.00
N LEU A 133 -14.39 6.62 -0.49
CA LEU A 133 -15.24 7.75 -0.89
C LEU A 133 -14.39 9.00 -1.08
N GLN A 134 -14.14 9.37 -2.33
CA GLN A 134 -13.38 10.57 -2.66
C GLN A 134 -14.29 11.69 -3.18
N LEU A 135 -14.62 12.68 -2.34
CA LEU A 135 -15.45 13.84 -2.70
C LEU A 135 -14.70 15.18 -2.78
N GLY A 136 -13.38 15.18 -2.55
CA GLY A 136 -12.56 16.38 -2.49
C GLY A 136 -12.69 17.27 -3.74
N ALA A 137 -12.68 18.59 -3.55
CA ALA A 137 -12.86 19.57 -4.63
C ALA A 137 -14.17 19.43 -5.45
N THR A 138 -15.24 19.04 -4.77
CA THR A 138 -16.64 19.17 -5.21
C THR A 138 -17.38 20.14 -4.28
N GLY A 139 -18.63 20.50 -4.59
CA GLY A 139 -19.56 21.16 -3.67
C GLY A 139 -20.51 20.19 -2.97
N LEU A 140 -20.16 18.90 -2.92
CA LEU A 140 -20.97 17.87 -2.26
C LEU A 140 -20.71 17.87 -0.76
N CYS A 141 -21.74 17.58 0.03
CA CYS A 141 -21.65 17.50 1.48
C CYS A 141 -22.56 16.39 2.04
N ALA A 142 -22.15 15.78 3.16
CA ALA A 142 -22.97 14.88 3.94
C ALA A 142 -23.95 15.67 4.82
N PRO A 143 -25.25 15.33 4.84
CA PRO A 143 -26.19 15.87 5.81
C PRO A 143 -25.67 15.76 7.25
N PRO A 144 -26.00 16.73 8.14
CA PRO A 144 -25.42 16.80 9.48
C PRO A 144 -25.99 15.79 10.48
N ASP A 145 -26.87 14.87 10.06
CA ASP A 145 -27.53 13.89 10.92
C ASP A 145 -26.63 12.69 11.30
N ASP A 146 -27.05 11.96 12.34
CA ASP A 146 -26.27 10.89 12.96
C ASP A 146 -26.07 9.68 12.02
N ASP A 147 -27.04 9.39 11.14
CA ASP A 147 -26.96 8.27 10.20
C ASP A 147 -25.81 8.51 9.20
N PHE A 148 -25.73 9.72 8.64
CA PHE A 148 -24.65 10.10 7.74
C PHE A 148 -23.29 10.18 8.43
N ARG A 149 -23.23 10.72 9.65
CA ARG A 149 -21.98 10.74 10.42
C ARG A 149 -21.46 9.33 10.68
N ALA A 150 -22.33 8.40 11.06
CA ALA A 150 -21.98 7.01 11.29
C ALA A 150 -21.54 6.32 9.99
N TRP A 151 -22.27 6.56 8.89
CA TRP A 151 -21.94 6.00 7.59
C TRP A 151 -20.57 6.49 7.09
N VAL A 152 -20.32 7.81 7.05
CA VAL A 152 -19.00 8.36 6.64
C VAL A 152 -17.87 7.83 7.53
N ALA A 153 -18.09 7.73 8.84
CA ALA A 153 -17.10 7.18 9.77
C ALA A 153 -16.83 5.68 9.56
N SER A 154 -17.74 4.95 8.91
CA SER A 154 -17.56 3.52 8.60
C SER A 154 -16.69 3.28 7.36
N ILE A 155 -16.51 4.28 6.50
CA ILE A 155 -15.76 4.16 5.25
C ILE A 155 -14.27 4.17 5.55
N ALA A 156 -13.57 3.11 5.11
CA ALA A 156 -12.16 2.88 5.39
C ALA A 156 -11.27 4.07 4.97
N THR A 157 -11.46 4.49 3.71
CA THR A 157 -10.70 5.55 3.04
C THR A 157 -11.66 6.57 2.45
N GLY A 158 -12.32 7.37 3.31
CA GLY A 158 -13.30 8.34 2.83
C GLY A 158 -13.50 9.53 3.75
N TRP A 159 -13.92 10.65 3.17
CA TRP A 159 -14.39 11.82 3.89
C TRP A 159 -15.44 12.57 3.08
N ALA A 160 -16.42 13.13 3.78
CA ALA A 160 -17.40 14.06 3.24
C ALA A 160 -17.53 15.27 4.19
N PRO A 161 -17.53 16.52 3.68
CA PRO A 161 -17.81 17.67 4.52
C PRO A 161 -19.26 17.62 4.99
N LEU A 162 -19.56 18.12 6.20
CA LEU A 162 -20.96 18.27 6.61
C LEU A 162 -21.61 19.44 5.87
N CYS A 163 -22.89 19.30 5.52
CA CYS A 163 -23.67 20.38 4.94
C CYS A 163 -23.86 21.48 5.98
N ALA A 164 -23.49 22.70 5.60
CA ALA A 164 -23.20 23.88 6.44
C ALA A 164 -21.74 23.94 6.92
N GLU A 165 -20.88 24.59 6.12
CA GLU A 165 -19.55 24.98 6.58
C GLU A 165 -19.66 26.11 7.62
N GLU A 166 -19.34 25.80 8.87
CA GLU A 166 -18.83 26.81 9.78
C GLU A 166 -17.57 27.40 9.12
N ARG A 167 -17.63 28.67 8.70
CA ARG A 167 -16.50 29.33 8.02
C ARG A 167 -15.22 29.33 8.86
N THR A 168 -15.40 29.35 10.19
CA THR A 168 -14.33 29.12 11.15
C THR A 168 -14.22 27.63 11.42
N HIS A 169 -13.01 27.08 11.35
CA HIS A 169 -12.76 25.68 11.70
C HIS A 169 -11.37 25.49 12.29
N ALA A 170 -11.17 24.35 12.94
CA ALA A 170 -9.89 23.95 13.47
C ALA A 170 -9.60 22.48 13.20
N TYR A 171 -8.34 22.14 13.01
CA TYR A 171 -7.90 20.76 12.86
C TYR A 171 -6.51 20.55 13.44
N LEU A 172 -6.17 19.27 13.61
CA LEU A 172 -4.84 18.79 13.96
C LEU A 172 -4.23 18.04 12.78
N THR A 173 -2.91 18.02 12.68
CA THR A 173 -2.16 17.31 11.63
C THR A 173 -0.84 16.76 12.15
N GLN A 174 -0.32 15.71 11.52
CA GLN A 174 0.98 15.09 11.85
C GLN A 174 1.94 14.95 10.66
N ALA A 175 1.44 14.90 9.42
CA ALA A 175 2.27 14.86 8.22
C ALA A 175 1.66 15.69 7.09
N SER A 176 0.47 15.30 6.64
CA SER A 176 -0.37 16.00 5.67
C SER A 176 -1.58 16.63 6.33
N GLN A 177 -1.86 17.88 5.97
CA GLN A 177 -3.02 18.67 6.38
C GLN A 177 -3.97 18.79 5.21
N SER A 178 -5.24 18.48 5.43
CA SER A 178 -6.27 18.91 4.51
C SER A 178 -7.49 19.35 5.30
N ALA A 179 -7.83 20.64 5.20
CA ALA A 179 -9.11 21.16 5.68
C ALA A 179 -10.30 20.45 5.01
N SER A 180 -10.08 19.94 3.79
CA SER A 180 -11.08 19.25 2.98
C SER A 180 -10.96 17.73 2.99
N VAL A 181 -10.04 17.15 3.79
CA VAL A 181 -9.84 15.70 3.96
C VAL A 181 -9.08 15.54 5.29
N PRO A 182 -9.74 15.55 6.46
CA PRO A 182 -9.07 15.30 7.73
C PRO A 182 -8.31 13.97 7.65
N VAL A 183 -7.03 14.03 7.96
CA VAL A 183 -6.15 12.87 8.01
C VAL A 183 -6.21 12.32 9.43
N LYS A 184 -6.42 11.01 9.55
CA LYS A 184 -6.48 10.34 10.86
C LYS A 184 -5.14 10.54 11.59
N LEU A 185 -5.20 10.76 12.89
CA LEU A 185 -4.04 11.02 13.73
C LEU A 185 -3.55 9.70 14.34
N VAL A 186 -2.25 9.53 14.44
CA VAL A 186 -1.58 8.47 15.18
C VAL A 186 -1.46 8.89 16.65
N ALA A 187 -1.92 8.05 17.57
CA ALA A 187 -1.82 8.28 19.00
C ALA A 187 -0.36 8.36 19.44
N GLY A 188 -0.06 9.14 20.49
CA GLY A 188 1.30 9.27 21.02
C GLY A 188 2.24 10.18 20.21
N GLU A 189 1.91 10.46 18.95
CA GLU A 189 2.67 11.35 18.08
C GLU A 189 2.22 12.82 18.20
N GLN A 190 3.18 13.73 18.12
CA GLN A 190 2.92 15.17 18.26
C GLN A 190 2.10 15.70 17.07
N ALA A 191 1.10 16.55 17.34
CA ALA A 191 0.26 17.14 16.30
C ALA A 191 0.38 18.67 16.26
N PHE A 192 0.15 19.27 15.09
CA PHE A 192 0.10 20.71 14.88
C PHE A 192 -1.36 21.16 14.74
N LEU A 193 -1.81 21.98 15.69
CA LEU A 193 -3.13 22.60 15.72
C LEU A 193 -3.13 23.83 14.81
N ARG A 194 -4.15 23.92 13.96
CA ARG A 194 -4.48 25.14 13.21
C ARG A 194 -5.91 25.54 13.49
N VAL A 195 -6.10 26.80 13.90
CA VAL A 195 -7.43 27.41 14.06
C VAL A 195 -7.56 28.56 13.06
N PHE A 196 -8.50 28.42 12.14
CA PHE A 196 -8.81 29.45 11.15
C PHE A 196 -10.04 30.23 11.60
N VAL A 197 -9.83 31.50 11.94
CA VAL A 197 -10.92 32.42 12.27
C VAL A 197 -11.11 33.36 11.09
N VAL A 198 -12.30 33.37 10.51
CA VAL A 198 -12.60 34.19 9.34
C VAL A 198 -13.85 35.04 9.56
N ALA A 199 -13.78 36.30 9.15
CA ALA A 199 -14.90 37.23 9.19
C ALA A 199 -15.73 37.18 7.90
N ASN A 200 -16.96 37.69 8.01
CA ASN A 200 -17.75 38.11 6.86
C ASN A 200 -17.00 39.22 6.09
N SER A 201 -17.23 39.29 4.78
CA SER A 201 -16.56 40.27 3.91
C SER A 201 -16.65 41.71 4.44
N GLY A 202 -15.51 42.42 4.48
CA GLY A 202 -15.49 43.89 4.64
C GLY A 202 -15.25 44.44 6.05
N VAL A 203 -14.85 43.63 7.03
CA VAL A 203 -14.54 44.12 8.40
C VAL A 203 -13.03 44.21 8.62
N SER A 204 -12.53 45.40 8.96
CA SER A 204 -11.15 45.62 9.40
C SER A 204 -11.06 45.36 10.91
N ALA A 205 -10.77 44.11 11.29
CA ALA A 205 -10.53 43.68 12.66
C ALA A 205 -9.20 42.94 12.76
N SER A 206 -8.61 42.93 13.96
CA SER A 206 -7.43 42.13 14.25
C SER A 206 -7.79 40.68 14.56
N PHE A 207 -6.87 39.75 14.27
CA PHE A 207 -7.06 38.33 14.57
C PHE A 207 -7.23 38.13 16.09
N PRO A 208 -8.32 37.52 16.56
CA PRO A 208 -8.66 37.47 17.98
C PRO A 208 -7.81 36.46 18.76
N ALA A 209 -7.87 36.56 20.08
CA ALA A 209 -7.38 35.48 20.94
C ALA A 209 -8.26 34.23 20.78
N VAL A 210 -7.66 33.06 20.93
CA VAL A 210 -8.33 31.77 20.78
C VAL A 210 -7.90 30.86 21.92
N ARG A 211 -8.80 30.04 22.46
CA ARG A 211 -8.46 28.98 23.42
C ARG A 211 -8.97 27.64 22.91
N ALA A 212 -8.05 26.72 22.61
CA ALA A 212 -8.39 25.33 22.32
C ALA A 212 -8.33 24.49 23.59
N ARG A 213 -9.33 23.66 23.81
CA ARG A 213 -9.49 22.76 24.96
C ARG A 213 -9.75 21.35 24.44
N PHE A 214 -9.04 20.39 25.00
CA PHE A 214 -9.07 19.00 24.60
C PHE A 214 -9.64 18.15 25.73
N PHE A 215 -10.51 17.22 25.37
CA PHE A 215 -11.22 16.37 26.31
C PHE A 215 -11.04 14.90 25.96
N ALA A 216 -10.81 14.06 26.96
CA ALA A 216 -10.86 12.61 26.83
C ALA A 216 -11.75 12.06 27.95
N ASP A 217 -12.64 11.12 27.61
CA ASP A 217 -13.63 10.56 28.53
C ASP A 217 -14.44 11.65 29.28
N GLY A 218 -14.80 12.73 28.57
CA GLY A 218 -15.55 13.85 29.11
C GLY A 218 -14.75 14.85 29.96
N ARG A 219 -13.49 14.57 30.30
CA ARG A 219 -12.64 15.41 31.17
C ARG A 219 -11.65 16.21 30.34
N GLU A 220 -11.42 17.47 30.72
CA GLU A 220 -10.36 18.28 30.09
C GLU A 220 -8.98 17.68 30.42
N VAL A 221 -8.22 17.34 29.39
CA VAL A 221 -6.87 16.77 29.50
C VAL A 221 -5.78 17.75 29.09
N HIS A 222 -6.11 18.75 28.27
CA HIS A 222 -5.18 19.76 27.82
C HIS A 222 -5.91 21.04 27.39
N SER A 223 -5.25 22.19 27.53
CA SER A 223 -5.73 23.44 26.95
C SER A 223 -4.56 24.33 26.56
N VAL A 224 -4.75 25.07 25.46
CA VAL A 224 -3.78 26.03 24.93
C VAL A 224 -4.50 27.34 24.62
N SER A 225 -3.94 28.44 25.12
CA SER A 225 -4.42 29.80 24.83
C SER A 225 -3.46 30.47 23.86
N LEU A 226 -4.00 30.94 22.73
CA LEU A 226 -3.29 31.60 21.66
C LEU A 226 -3.68 33.09 21.69
N PRO A 227 -2.71 34.00 21.89
CA PRO A 227 -3.02 35.41 22.07
C PRO A 227 -3.54 36.04 20.77
N ALA A 228 -4.29 37.14 20.90
CA ALA A 228 -4.65 37.97 19.77
C ALA A 228 -3.39 38.48 19.07
N SER A 229 -3.50 38.74 17.76
CA SER A 229 -2.39 39.29 16.97
C SER A 229 -2.82 40.53 16.22
N SER A 230 -1.87 41.42 15.91
CA SER A 230 -2.13 42.63 15.12
C SER A 230 -2.45 42.35 13.65
N ARG A 231 -2.40 41.08 13.22
CA ARG A 231 -2.71 40.67 11.84
C ARG A 231 -4.20 40.92 11.56
N LEU A 232 -4.53 41.24 10.32
CA LEU A 232 -5.91 41.41 9.92
C LEU A 232 -6.64 40.06 9.94
N LEU A 233 -7.89 40.09 10.40
CA LEU A 233 -8.79 38.96 10.37
C LEU A 233 -9.12 38.60 8.91
N PRO A 234 -8.79 37.38 8.45
CA PRO A 234 -9.06 36.98 7.07
C PRO A 234 -10.56 36.89 6.76
N THR A 235 -10.93 37.00 5.49
CA THR A 235 -12.31 36.76 5.01
C THR A 235 -12.48 35.39 4.36
N ALA A 236 -11.40 34.61 4.26
CA ALA A 236 -11.36 33.28 3.71
C ALA A 236 -10.24 32.48 4.40
N VAL A 237 -10.38 31.17 4.42
CA VAL A 237 -9.35 30.26 4.92
C VAL A 237 -8.18 30.28 3.94
N ASP A 238 -6.97 30.45 4.47
CA ASP A 238 -5.72 30.38 3.71
C ASP A 238 -4.76 29.40 4.39
N GLU A 239 -4.80 28.14 3.94
CA GLU A 239 -3.92 27.10 4.47
C GLU A 239 -2.44 27.31 4.08
N SER A 240 -2.15 28.14 3.08
CA SER A 240 -0.78 28.42 2.62
C SER A 240 0.03 29.32 3.56
N SER A 241 -0.64 29.91 4.54
CA SER A 241 -0.06 30.89 5.45
C SER A 241 -0.27 30.49 6.91
N LEU A 242 0.82 30.33 7.66
CA LEU A 242 0.75 30.19 9.12
C LEU A 242 0.23 31.46 9.80
N ASP A 243 0.32 32.60 9.13
CA ASP A 243 -0.18 33.87 9.67
C ASP A 243 -1.71 33.99 9.59
N ALA A 244 -2.35 33.22 8.71
CA ALA A 244 -3.80 33.19 8.53
C ALA A 244 -4.52 32.32 9.58
N SER A 245 -3.78 31.64 10.46
CA SER A 245 -4.31 30.81 11.53
C SER A 245 -3.63 31.09 12.87
N ALA A 246 -4.33 30.77 13.97
CA ALA A 246 -3.69 30.59 15.26
C ALA A 246 -3.19 29.15 15.35
N ASN A 247 -1.91 28.97 15.69
CA ASN A 247 -1.27 27.66 15.63
C ASN A 247 -0.63 27.28 16.95
N ALA A 248 -0.68 25.99 17.29
CA ALA A 248 -0.04 25.43 18.47
C ALA A 248 0.52 24.04 18.19
N LEU A 249 1.58 23.67 18.90
CA LEU A 249 2.00 22.28 18.98
C LEU A 249 1.25 21.58 20.12
N ILE A 250 0.62 20.46 19.83
CA ILE A 250 -0.09 19.63 20.79
C ILE A 250 0.77 18.40 21.11
N PRO A 251 1.18 18.20 22.38
CA PRO A 251 2.03 17.08 22.76
C PRO A 251 1.38 15.73 22.45
N GLY A 252 2.17 14.77 21.96
CA GLY A 252 1.73 13.40 21.66
C GLY A 252 0.98 12.70 22.79
N SER A 253 1.32 13.01 24.04
CA SER A 253 0.63 12.48 25.23
C SER A 253 -0.85 12.90 25.35
N VAL A 254 -1.28 13.92 24.62
CA VAL A 254 -2.69 14.37 24.54
C VAL A 254 -3.45 13.58 23.48
N LEU A 255 -2.76 13.10 22.44
CA LEU A 255 -3.34 12.43 21.29
C LEU A 255 -3.66 10.97 21.67
N VAL A 256 -4.88 10.75 22.13
CA VAL A 256 -5.41 9.43 22.50
C VAL A 256 -6.74 9.14 21.78
N PRO A 257 -7.09 7.87 21.52
CA PRO A 257 -8.40 7.53 20.96
C PRO A 257 -9.55 8.11 21.81
N GLY A 258 -10.58 8.63 21.14
CA GLY A 258 -11.73 9.28 21.80
C GLY A 258 -11.49 10.74 22.21
N LEU A 259 -10.41 11.36 21.74
CA LEU A 259 -10.13 12.78 21.98
C LEU A 259 -11.18 13.66 21.30
N GLU A 260 -11.65 14.67 22.02
CA GLU A 260 -12.55 15.70 21.54
C GLU A 260 -11.91 17.09 21.68
N MET A 261 -12.30 18.03 20.83
CA MET A 261 -11.81 19.41 20.85
C MET A 261 -12.94 20.42 20.88
N VAL A 262 -12.71 21.50 21.63
CA VAL A 262 -13.51 22.72 21.60
C VAL A 262 -12.56 23.91 21.45
N VAL A 263 -12.94 24.86 20.61
CA VAL A 263 -12.21 26.09 20.39
C VAL A 263 -13.09 27.26 20.79
N GLU A 264 -12.68 28.01 21.81
CA GLU A 264 -13.29 29.29 22.21
C GLU A 264 -12.63 30.41 21.39
N ILE A 265 -13.42 31.26 20.75
CA ILE A 265 -12.97 32.31 19.85
C ILE A 265 -13.32 33.66 20.47
N ASP A 266 -12.32 34.53 20.55
CA ASP A 266 -12.43 35.83 21.21
C ASP A 266 -13.04 35.72 22.61
N PRO A 267 -12.43 34.93 23.53
CA PRO A 267 -12.98 34.68 24.86
C PRO A 267 -13.10 35.97 25.70
N GLU A 268 -12.37 37.02 25.32
CA GLU A 268 -12.36 38.32 26.01
C GLU A 268 -13.33 39.34 25.40
N GLY A 269 -13.96 39.05 24.26
CA GLY A 269 -14.95 39.95 23.66
C GLY A 269 -14.37 41.15 22.90
N ALA A 270 -13.15 41.06 22.39
CA ALA A 270 -12.45 42.14 21.69
C ALA A 270 -12.92 42.38 20.25
N LEU A 271 -13.58 41.40 19.60
CA LEU A 271 -14.05 41.55 18.22
C LEU A 271 -15.24 42.51 18.12
N PRO A 272 -15.25 43.41 17.11
CA PRO A 272 -16.42 44.24 16.82
C PRO A 272 -17.67 43.40 16.49
N ALA A 273 -18.84 43.95 16.84
CA ALA A 273 -20.11 43.39 16.41
C ALA A 273 -20.22 43.39 14.87
N GLY A 274 -20.90 42.38 14.31
CA GLY A 274 -21.10 42.28 12.86
C GLY A 274 -19.94 41.65 12.07
N THR A 275 -18.89 41.17 12.75
CA THR A 275 -17.81 40.38 12.14
C THR A 275 -18.30 39.04 11.57
N GLY A 276 -19.40 38.50 12.10
CA GLY A 276 -19.92 37.18 11.69
C GLY A 276 -19.05 36.00 12.12
N VAL A 277 -18.10 36.24 13.02
CA VAL A 277 -17.25 35.21 13.63
C VAL A 277 -18.02 34.54 14.77
N PRO A 278 -18.13 33.20 14.78
CA PRO A 278 -18.74 32.50 15.90
C PRO A 278 -17.87 32.64 17.16
N ARG A 279 -18.48 32.61 18.34
CA ARG A 279 -17.76 32.66 19.64
C ARG A 279 -17.03 31.34 19.96
N ARG A 280 -17.33 30.28 19.21
CA ARG A 280 -16.92 28.92 19.52
C ARG A 280 -16.97 28.05 18.26
N TRP A 281 -16.09 27.05 18.20
CA TRP A 281 -16.12 25.98 17.22
C TRP A 281 -15.93 24.61 17.94
N PRO A 282 -16.72 23.57 17.60
CA PRO A 282 -18.00 23.70 16.90
C PRO A 282 -18.99 24.55 17.71
N GLU A 283 -20.00 25.14 17.07
CA GLU A 283 -20.99 25.98 17.78
C GLU A 283 -21.66 25.21 18.93
N GLU A 284 -22.02 23.95 18.68
CA GLU A 284 -22.60 23.02 19.65
C GLU A 284 -21.74 21.75 19.82
N GLY A 285 -21.85 21.09 20.98
CA GLY A 285 -21.14 19.83 21.23
C GLY A 285 -19.62 19.98 21.25
N ARG A 286 -18.88 18.94 20.84
CA ARG A 286 -17.42 18.95 20.71
C ARG A 286 -17.04 18.27 19.40
N ALA A 287 -15.93 18.68 18.79
CA ALA A 287 -15.43 18.03 17.59
C ALA A 287 -14.65 16.78 17.98
N THR A 288 -15.13 15.60 17.57
CA THR A 288 -14.37 14.36 17.71
C THR A 288 -13.15 14.39 16.81
N LEU A 289 -11.99 14.02 17.34
CA LEU A 289 -10.74 13.88 16.61
C LEU A 289 -10.48 12.40 16.38
N ASP A 290 -10.28 12.02 15.12
CA ASP A 290 -10.03 10.62 14.76
C ASP A 290 -8.57 10.24 15.06
N VAL A 291 -8.33 9.79 16.30
CA VAL A 291 -7.02 9.37 16.80
C VAL A 291 -6.96 7.84 16.92
N ARG A 292 -5.97 7.23 16.26
CA ARG A 292 -5.78 5.78 16.14
C ARG A 292 -4.49 5.32 16.77
N ARG A 293 -4.52 4.21 17.51
CA ARG A 293 -3.29 3.52 17.97
C ARG A 293 -2.81 2.60 16.87
N MET A 294 -1.55 2.71 16.49
CA MET A 294 -0.95 1.80 15.52
C MET A 294 -0.27 0.64 16.24
N ARG A 295 -0.13 -0.49 15.55
CA ARG A 295 0.76 -1.56 16.01
C ARG A 295 2.21 -1.07 15.94
N PRO A 296 3.10 -1.58 16.80
CA PRO A 296 4.53 -1.38 16.63
C PRO A 296 4.97 -1.83 15.23
N LEU A 297 5.84 -1.05 14.60
CA LEU A 297 6.50 -1.40 13.36
C LEU A 297 7.88 -1.99 13.70
N ASP A 298 7.99 -3.31 13.66
CA ASP A 298 9.24 -4.02 13.91
C ASP A 298 9.95 -4.31 12.57
N LEU A 299 11.01 -3.55 12.29
CA LEU A 299 11.82 -3.69 11.09
C LEU A 299 13.10 -4.47 11.36
N THR A 300 13.27 -5.59 10.66
CA THR A 300 14.51 -6.37 10.63
C THR A 300 15.28 -6.09 9.35
N LEU A 301 16.51 -5.57 9.48
CA LEU A 301 17.42 -5.40 8.36
C LEU A 301 18.26 -6.66 8.15
N VAL A 302 18.28 -7.17 6.91
CA VAL A 302 19.05 -8.35 6.52
C VAL A 302 20.19 -7.94 5.59
N PRO A 303 21.44 -7.79 6.10
CA PRO A 303 22.56 -7.43 5.25
C PRO A 303 22.97 -8.63 4.38
N PHE A 304 22.92 -8.45 3.07
CA PHE A 304 23.36 -9.46 2.10
C PHE A 304 24.82 -9.26 1.70
N LEU A 305 25.61 -10.34 1.76
CA LEU A 305 27.02 -10.35 1.37
C LEU A 305 27.19 -11.15 0.09
N TYR A 306 27.56 -10.46 -0.99
CA TYR A 306 27.88 -11.14 -2.25
C TYR A 306 29.14 -12.00 -2.08
N ASN A 307 29.02 -13.28 -2.37
CA ASN A 307 30.03 -14.29 -2.01
C ASN A 307 31.40 -14.07 -2.66
N SER A 308 31.47 -13.49 -3.85
CA SER A 308 32.73 -13.25 -4.56
C SER A 308 33.38 -11.91 -4.20
N ASN A 309 32.60 -10.94 -3.71
CA ASN A 309 33.08 -9.63 -3.24
C ASN A 309 32.22 -9.09 -2.08
N PRO A 310 32.42 -9.61 -0.86
CA PRO A 310 31.53 -9.30 0.27
C PRO A 310 31.77 -7.92 0.85
N ASP A 311 30.73 -7.08 0.86
CA ASP A 311 30.74 -5.77 1.53
C ASP A 311 30.54 -5.92 3.05
N ARG A 312 31.60 -6.27 3.77
CA ARG A 312 31.56 -6.40 5.23
C ARG A 312 31.34 -5.06 5.95
N ALA A 313 31.66 -3.94 5.29
CA ALA A 313 31.43 -2.61 5.86
C ALA A 313 29.91 -2.30 5.92
N LEU A 314 29.14 -2.74 4.93
CA LEU A 314 27.68 -2.67 4.97
C LEU A 314 27.11 -3.42 6.17
N ALA A 315 27.55 -4.66 6.41
CA ALA A 315 27.07 -5.46 7.54
C ALA A 315 27.35 -4.78 8.88
N GLU A 316 28.54 -4.23 9.07
CA GLU A 316 28.88 -3.50 10.31
C GLU A 316 28.07 -2.21 10.44
N ARG A 317 27.84 -1.48 9.35
CA ARG A 317 26.96 -0.31 9.36
C ARG A 317 25.55 -0.68 9.76
N VAL A 318 24.97 -1.74 9.18
CA VAL A 318 23.62 -2.22 9.52
C VAL A 318 23.52 -2.62 10.99
N ARG A 319 24.54 -3.28 11.54
CA ARG A 319 24.61 -3.68 12.96
C ARG A 319 24.49 -2.50 13.94
N LEU A 320 24.92 -1.31 13.53
CA LEU A 320 24.92 -0.10 14.34
C LEU A 320 23.64 0.73 14.19
N LEU A 321 22.78 0.42 13.21
CA LEU A 321 21.55 1.14 12.98
C LEU A 321 20.54 0.86 14.10
N GLY A 322 19.91 1.92 14.57
CA GLY A 322 18.79 1.87 15.51
C GLY A 322 17.59 2.64 14.99
N ALA A 323 16.45 2.47 15.66
CA ALA A 323 15.19 3.08 15.25
C ALA A 323 15.19 4.61 15.21
N GLN A 324 16.15 5.27 15.88
CA GLN A 324 16.30 6.73 15.94
C GLN A 324 17.32 7.28 14.93
N ASP A 325 17.96 6.42 14.12
CA ASP A 325 18.88 6.86 13.09
C ASP A 325 18.16 7.77 12.07
N ASP A 326 18.88 8.76 11.53
CA ASP A 326 18.40 9.70 10.52
C ASP A 326 17.93 8.98 9.24
N LEU A 327 18.47 7.79 9.00
CA LEU A 327 18.05 6.94 7.88
C LEU A 327 16.56 6.63 7.89
N PHE A 328 15.92 6.54 9.06
CA PHE A 328 14.49 6.22 9.19
C PHE A 328 13.63 7.44 9.52
N GLN A 329 14.18 8.64 9.45
CA GLN A 329 13.48 9.87 9.77
C GLN A 329 12.23 10.05 8.90
N LEU A 330 12.35 9.91 7.58
CA LEU A 330 11.21 9.97 6.66
C LEU A 330 10.18 8.86 6.91
N THR A 331 10.61 7.67 7.32
CA THR A 331 9.70 6.59 7.72
C THR A 331 8.84 7.02 8.90
N ARG A 332 9.44 7.66 9.92
CA ARG A 332 8.71 8.16 11.10
C ARG A 332 7.83 9.36 10.78
N ASP A 333 8.32 10.27 9.93
CA ASP A 333 7.62 11.52 9.62
C ASP A 333 6.46 11.35 8.62
N LEU A 334 6.56 10.39 7.69
CA LEU A 334 5.67 10.29 6.52
C LEU A 334 4.80 9.04 6.48
N LEU A 335 5.09 8.02 7.27
CA LEU A 335 4.28 6.80 7.36
C LEU A 335 3.55 6.75 8.70
N PRO A 336 2.37 6.09 8.76
CA PRO A 336 1.60 5.94 10.00
C PRO A 336 2.25 4.89 10.90
N VAL A 337 3.33 5.31 11.57
CA VAL A 337 4.07 4.52 12.55
C VAL A 337 3.92 5.15 13.93
N ASP A 338 3.73 4.31 14.94
CA ASP A 338 3.74 4.71 16.36
C ASP A 338 5.09 4.22 16.93
N GLU A 339 5.10 3.15 17.74
CA GLU A 339 6.35 2.51 18.15
C GLU A 339 7.11 1.92 16.95
N PHE A 340 8.37 2.33 16.76
CA PHE A 340 9.23 1.85 15.69
C PHE A 340 10.49 1.18 16.26
N THR A 341 10.76 -0.05 15.86
CA THR A 341 11.98 -0.78 16.25
C THR A 341 12.78 -1.20 15.03
N VAL A 342 14.11 -1.18 15.15
CA VAL A 342 15.03 -1.62 14.11
C VAL A 342 15.96 -2.66 14.70
N THR A 343 15.96 -3.85 14.10
CA THR A 343 16.82 -4.97 14.48
C THR A 343 17.75 -5.31 13.33
N ALA A 344 19.04 -5.37 13.59
CA ALA A 344 20.00 -5.88 12.62
C ALA A 344 20.09 -7.41 12.73
N ARG A 345 19.83 -8.11 11.63
CA ARG A 345 20.07 -9.55 11.51
C ARG A 345 21.53 -9.83 11.18
N GLU A 346 22.00 -11.02 11.55
CA GLU A 346 23.27 -11.54 11.06
C GLU A 346 23.28 -11.61 9.51
N PRO A 347 24.45 -11.37 8.87
CA PRO A 347 24.51 -11.33 7.42
C PRO A 347 24.15 -12.66 6.75
N VAL A 348 23.56 -12.52 5.56
CA VAL A 348 23.19 -13.62 4.68
C VAL A 348 24.08 -13.61 3.44
N TRP A 349 24.80 -14.70 3.20
CA TRP A 349 25.63 -14.86 2.03
C TRP A 349 24.77 -15.13 0.79
N THR A 350 25.10 -14.49 -0.33
CA THR A 350 24.33 -14.66 -1.57
C THR A 350 25.23 -14.77 -2.79
N SER A 351 24.77 -15.48 -3.81
CA SER A 351 25.37 -15.47 -5.15
C SER A 351 24.77 -14.41 -6.07
N VAL A 352 23.84 -13.60 -5.59
CA VAL A 352 23.23 -12.52 -6.34
C VAL A 352 24.15 -11.30 -6.34
N GLU A 353 24.51 -10.82 -7.54
CA GLU A 353 25.38 -9.66 -7.69
C GLU A 353 24.68 -8.35 -7.29
N PRO A 354 25.42 -7.37 -6.74
CA PRO A 354 24.94 -6.06 -6.30
C PRO A 354 24.60 -5.11 -7.48
N VAL A 355 23.65 -5.50 -8.32
CA VAL A 355 23.13 -4.68 -9.42
C VAL A 355 21.61 -4.53 -9.31
N SER A 356 21.09 -3.36 -9.68
CA SER A 356 19.67 -3.01 -9.50
C SER A 356 18.70 -3.98 -10.20
N THR A 357 19.12 -4.58 -11.31
CA THR A 357 18.34 -5.56 -12.09
C THR A 357 18.09 -6.88 -11.34
N ASN A 358 18.84 -7.15 -10.27
CA ASN A 358 18.74 -8.40 -9.51
C ASN A 358 17.92 -8.26 -8.21
N SER A 359 17.27 -7.11 -7.99
CA SER A 359 16.45 -6.85 -6.79
C SER A 359 15.43 -7.96 -6.51
N SER A 360 14.84 -8.56 -7.53
CA SER A 360 13.85 -9.62 -7.36
C SER A 360 14.43 -10.95 -6.86
N ALA A 361 15.68 -11.27 -7.19
CA ALA A 361 16.35 -12.45 -6.64
C ALA A 361 16.64 -12.26 -5.14
N LEU A 362 17.13 -11.07 -4.75
CA LEU A 362 17.32 -10.71 -3.35
C LEU A 362 16.00 -10.66 -2.58
N LEU A 363 14.92 -10.23 -3.22
CA LEU A 363 13.60 -10.22 -2.62
C LEU A 363 13.13 -11.64 -2.27
N ARG A 364 13.42 -12.65 -3.12
CA ARG A 364 13.14 -14.06 -2.79
C ARG A 364 13.94 -14.54 -1.60
N GLU A 365 15.24 -14.25 -1.57
CA GLU A 365 16.13 -14.64 -0.47
C GLU A 365 15.74 -13.94 0.84
N THR A 366 15.29 -12.68 0.76
CA THR A 366 14.74 -11.93 1.91
C THR A 366 13.48 -12.60 2.43
N TRP A 367 12.56 -12.99 1.54
CA TRP A 367 11.31 -13.64 1.91
C TRP A 367 11.53 -15.05 2.49
N ALA A 368 12.45 -15.83 1.91
CA ALA A 368 12.88 -17.11 2.46
C ALA A 368 13.52 -16.96 3.84
N THR A 369 14.39 -15.96 4.02
CA THR A 369 15.00 -15.63 5.32
C THR A 369 13.95 -15.29 6.37
N ARG A 370 12.99 -14.41 6.04
CA ARG A 370 11.88 -14.04 6.93
C ARG A 370 11.06 -15.25 7.33
N THR A 371 10.76 -16.11 6.36
CA THR A 371 9.95 -17.32 6.57
C THR A 371 10.66 -18.31 7.48
N MET A 372 11.96 -18.54 7.26
CA MET A 372 12.76 -19.46 8.10
C MET A 372 12.95 -18.94 9.53
N ASP A 373 13.04 -17.63 9.70
CA ASP A 373 13.09 -17.00 11.03
C ASP A 373 11.73 -17.07 11.76
N GLY A 374 10.64 -17.45 11.08
CA GLY A 374 9.29 -17.48 11.65
C GLY A 374 8.76 -16.09 12.03
N ALA A 375 9.26 -15.05 11.37
CA ALA A 375 9.00 -13.68 11.76
C ALA A 375 7.66 -13.16 11.21
N THR A 376 6.97 -12.36 12.02
CA THR A 376 5.74 -11.65 11.62
C THR A 376 6.00 -10.19 11.27
N GLY A 377 7.12 -9.60 11.70
CA GLY A 377 7.53 -8.23 11.39
C GLY A 377 8.04 -8.03 9.96
N TYR A 378 8.52 -6.82 9.69
CA TYR A 378 9.01 -6.38 8.38
C TYR A 378 10.44 -6.81 8.18
N TYR A 379 10.75 -7.41 7.03
CA TYR A 379 12.12 -7.75 6.66
C TYR A 379 12.54 -6.92 5.46
N MET A 380 13.66 -6.22 5.60
CA MET A 380 14.26 -5.48 4.50
C MET A 380 15.65 -6.04 4.20
N GLY A 381 15.81 -6.64 3.03
CA GLY A 381 17.11 -7.02 2.51
C GLY A 381 17.92 -5.79 2.14
N VAL A 382 19.17 -5.72 2.58
CA VAL A 382 20.05 -4.59 2.34
C VAL A 382 21.29 -5.05 1.59
N MET A 383 21.57 -4.43 0.45
CA MET A 383 22.78 -4.68 -0.33
C MET A 383 23.35 -3.37 -0.90
N SER A 384 24.68 -3.28 -0.95
CA SER A 384 25.40 -2.18 -1.59
C SER A 384 25.06 -2.15 -3.09
N GLY A 385 24.67 -1.01 -3.66
CA GLY A 385 24.33 -0.91 -5.09
C GLY A 385 23.01 -1.57 -5.54
N GLY A 386 22.25 -2.16 -4.61
CA GLY A 386 20.91 -2.70 -4.89
C GLY A 386 19.87 -1.59 -5.15
N GLY A 387 18.93 -1.87 -6.06
CA GLY A 387 17.72 -1.04 -6.24
C GLY A 387 16.68 -1.31 -5.14
N GLY A 388 15.71 -0.41 -5.01
CA GLY A 388 14.56 -0.59 -4.13
C GLY A 388 13.50 -1.49 -4.78
N ARG A 389 12.93 -2.41 -4.00
CA ARG A 389 11.75 -3.19 -4.39
C ARG A 389 11.00 -3.71 -3.16
N GLY A 390 9.72 -3.36 -3.04
CA GLY A 390 8.83 -3.78 -1.96
C GLY A 390 7.59 -4.49 -2.50
N TYR A 391 7.05 -5.40 -1.69
CA TYR A 391 5.75 -6.00 -1.97
C TYR A 391 4.59 -5.09 -1.54
N ILE A 392 3.51 -5.11 -2.31
CA ILE A 392 2.26 -4.41 -2.00
C ILE A 392 1.54 -5.13 -0.86
N GLY A 393 1.50 -4.50 0.32
CA GLY A 393 0.76 -4.99 1.49
C GLY A 393 1.38 -6.19 2.21
N TRP A 394 2.65 -6.49 1.94
CA TRP A 394 3.36 -7.61 2.55
C TRP A 394 4.66 -7.14 3.23
N PRO A 395 5.02 -7.67 4.41
CA PRO A 395 6.11 -7.15 5.24
C PRO A 395 7.51 -7.62 4.77
N GLY A 396 7.82 -7.40 3.49
CA GLY A 396 9.08 -7.78 2.87
C GLY A 396 9.48 -6.84 1.74
N SER A 397 10.74 -6.42 1.75
CA SER A 397 11.30 -5.52 0.73
C SER A 397 12.80 -5.68 0.63
N VAL A 398 13.40 -5.07 -0.39
CA VAL A 398 14.84 -4.90 -0.51
C VAL A 398 15.13 -3.44 -0.83
N SER A 399 16.19 -2.89 -0.25
CA SER A 399 16.58 -1.50 -0.48
C SER A 399 18.06 -1.26 -0.21
N GLY A 400 18.60 -0.20 -0.77
CA GLY A 400 19.87 0.36 -0.31
C GLY A 400 19.69 1.16 0.99
N LEU A 401 20.80 1.54 1.64
CA LEU A 401 20.77 2.41 2.83
C LEU A 401 20.57 3.89 2.46
N ARG A 402 19.41 4.22 1.89
CA ARG A 402 18.95 5.58 1.62
C ARG A 402 17.56 5.76 2.24
N GLY A 403 17.39 6.73 3.13
CA GLY A 403 16.14 6.95 3.86
C GLY A 403 14.91 7.11 2.97
N PRO A 404 14.96 7.96 1.92
CA PRO A 404 13.94 8.05 0.87
C PRO A 404 13.48 6.69 0.33
N THR A 405 14.43 5.88 -0.14
CA THR A 405 14.15 4.57 -0.72
C THR A 405 13.59 3.60 0.32
N ILE A 406 14.07 3.63 1.56
CA ILE A 406 13.55 2.78 2.64
C ILE A 406 12.08 3.14 2.94
N ALA A 407 11.76 4.42 3.10
CA ALA A 407 10.39 4.86 3.31
C ALA A 407 9.48 4.47 2.13
N HIS A 408 9.96 4.65 0.90
CA HIS A 408 9.25 4.24 -0.32
C HIS A 408 8.92 2.74 -0.34
N GLU A 409 9.91 1.87 -0.12
CA GLU A 409 9.68 0.42 -0.14
C GLU A 409 8.80 -0.06 1.03
N LEU A 410 8.91 0.57 2.20
CA LEU A 410 7.99 0.33 3.32
C LEU A 410 6.58 0.82 3.00
N GLY A 411 6.44 1.90 2.22
CA GLY A 411 5.16 2.37 1.70
C GLY A 411 4.47 1.30 0.85
N HIS A 412 5.19 0.62 -0.05
CA HIS A 412 4.64 -0.54 -0.75
C HIS A 412 4.17 -1.62 0.22
N ASN A 413 4.97 -1.94 1.25
CA ASN A 413 4.57 -2.90 2.28
C ASN A 413 3.27 -2.50 3.01
N MET A 414 2.85 -1.23 2.92
CA MET A 414 1.59 -0.67 3.41
C MET A 414 0.57 -0.38 2.29
N THR A 415 0.58 -1.18 1.22
CA THR A 415 -0.32 -1.14 0.03
C THR A 415 -0.21 0.09 -0.87
N LEU A 416 0.76 0.97 -0.63
CA LEU A 416 0.95 2.13 -1.50
C LEU A 416 1.47 1.69 -2.87
N ARG A 417 0.94 2.29 -3.92
CA ARG A 417 1.39 2.14 -5.31
C ARG A 417 2.03 3.46 -5.78
N HIS A 418 2.66 3.46 -6.94
CA HIS A 418 3.35 4.67 -7.40
C HIS A 418 2.38 5.81 -7.69
N ALA A 419 2.72 6.99 -7.19
CA ALA A 419 2.02 8.21 -7.55
C ALA A 419 2.41 8.66 -8.98
N PRO A 420 1.48 9.26 -9.74
CA PRO A 420 1.67 9.58 -11.16
C PRO A 420 2.62 10.76 -11.36
N CYS A 421 3.93 10.50 -11.34
CA CYS A 421 4.95 11.45 -11.76
C CYS A 421 6.24 10.75 -12.21
N GLY A 422 6.80 11.19 -13.34
CA GLY A 422 8.06 10.65 -13.88
C GLY A 422 7.89 9.32 -14.63
N ASP A 423 6.70 9.09 -15.20
CA ASP A 423 6.29 7.85 -15.86
C ASP A 423 6.65 6.57 -15.07
N PRO A 424 6.23 6.45 -13.79
CA PRO A 424 6.52 5.26 -13.01
C PRO A 424 5.74 4.06 -13.60
N PRO A 425 6.31 2.86 -13.55
CA PRO A 425 5.54 1.65 -13.84
C PRO A 425 4.48 1.43 -12.76
N ASN A 426 3.37 0.75 -13.07
CA ASN A 426 2.32 0.38 -12.10
C ASN A 426 1.79 1.56 -11.27
N MET A 427 1.46 2.67 -11.94
CA MET A 427 0.85 3.82 -11.31
C MET A 427 -0.48 3.46 -10.64
N GLU A 428 -0.73 4.07 -9.49
CA GLU A 428 -2.05 4.07 -8.88
C GLU A 428 -3.03 4.84 -9.79
N LEU A 429 -3.90 4.09 -10.47
CA LEU A 429 -4.82 4.63 -11.47
C LEU A 429 -5.76 5.67 -10.85
N ILE A 430 -6.23 5.37 -9.63
CA ILE A 430 -7.20 6.18 -8.90
C ILE A 430 -6.56 7.25 -8.01
N TYR A 431 -5.25 7.47 -8.12
CA TYR A 431 -4.58 8.49 -7.31
C TYR A 431 -5.17 9.89 -7.59
N PRO A 432 -5.56 10.65 -6.56
CA PRO A 432 -6.37 11.86 -6.73
C PRO A 432 -5.63 13.05 -7.36
N TYR A 433 -4.29 13.04 -7.36
CA TYR A 433 -3.48 14.16 -7.85
C TYR A 433 -2.70 13.78 -9.11
N VAL A 434 -3.23 14.17 -10.27
CA VAL A 434 -2.76 13.73 -11.62
C VAL A 434 -1.28 14.01 -11.90
N ASN A 435 -0.72 15.06 -11.31
CA ASN A 435 0.70 15.42 -11.43
C ASN A 435 1.59 14.73 -10.37
N GLY A 436 1.04 13.78 -9.62
CA GLY A 436 1.73 13.04 -8.56
C GLY A 436 2.03 13.90 -7.34
N SER A 437 1.36 15.04 -7.19
CA SER A 437 1.55 15.92 -6.04
C SER A 437 0.85 15.39 -4.78
N ILE A 438 1.20 15.93 -3.62
CA ILE A 438 0.57 15.58 -2.34
C ILE A 438 -0.82 16.17 -2.17
N GLY A 439 -1.13 17.22 -2.94
CA GLY A 439 -2.45 17.83 -3.10
C GLY A 439 -3.07 18.48 -1.86
N SER A 440 -2.37 18.41 -0.74
CA SER A 440 -2.73 18.89 0.59
C SER A 440 -1.50 19.55 1.23
N TRP A 441 -1.67 20.47 2.19
CA TRP A 441 -0.53 21.17 2.80
C TRP A 441 0.16 20.25 3.80
N GLY A 442 1.46 20.00 3.71
CA GLY A 442 2.17 19.27 4.76
C GLY A 442 2.67 20.19 5.88
N TYR A 443 3.02 19.62 7.04
CA TYR A 443 3.83 20.32 8.05
C TYR A 443 5.09 19.52 8.36
N ASP A 444 6.25 20.12 8.09
CA ASP A 444 7.53 19.56 8.48
C ASP A 444 7.88 20.05 9.88
N PHE A 445 7.71 19.18 10.89
CA PHE A 445 7.94 19.50 12.29
C PHE A 445 9.41 19.81 12.60
N GLN A 446 10.35 19.30 11.82
CA GLN A 446 11.78 19.49 12.04
C GLN A 446 12.23 20.85 11.53
N ARG A 447 11.68 21.27 10.39
CA ARG A 447 11.98 22.57 9.79
C ARG A 447 11.00 23.65 10.23
N GLY A 448 9.91 23.28 10.90
CA GLY A 448 8.87 24.20 11.38
C GLY A 448 8.14 24.94 10.26
N LEU A 449 7.97 24.32 9.09
CA LEU A 449 7.44 24.97 7.89
C LEU A 449 6.37 24.16 7.17
N LEU A 450 5.53 24.89 6.42
CA LEU A 450 4.51 24.31 5.56
C LEU A 450 5.13 23.71 4.29
N ILE A 451 4.60 22.56 3.88
CA ILE A 451 4.99 21.87 2.65
C ILE A 451 3.89 22.09 1.61
N SER A 452 4.28 22.63 0.45
CA SER A 452 3.34 22.97 -0.62
C SER A 452 2.57 21.74 -1.13
N PRO A 453 1.25 21.87 -1.41
CA PRO A 453 0.43 20.83 -2.05
C PRO A 453 0.96 20.39 -3.41
N THR A 454 1.80 21.20 -4.04
CA THR A 454 2.41 20.91 -5.34
C THR A 454 3.65 20.02 -5.25
N ARG A 455 4.11 19.70 -4.04
CA ARG A 455 5.24 18.79 -3.83
C ARG A 455 4.88 17.39 -4.32
N PRO A 456 5.82 16.68 -4.97
CA PRO A 456 5.59 15.28 -5.34
C PRO A 456 5.36 14.41 -4.11
N ASP A 457 4.47 13.43 -4.25
CA ASP A 457 4.31 12.36 -3.27
C ASP A 457 5.57 11.47 -3.25
N PHE A 458 5.97 10.97 -2.08
CA PHE A 458 7.18 10.16 -1.92
C PHE A 458 7.08 8.80 -2.61
N MET A 459 5.87 8.34 -2.91
CA MET A 459 5.62 7.20 -3.78
C MET A 459 5.81 7.54 -5.27
N SER A 460 6.27 8.76 -5.61
CA SER A 460 6.71 9.14 -6.94
C SER A 460 8.25 9.19 -7.04
N TYR A 461 8.78 9.22 -8.26
CA TYR A 461 10.23 9.38 -8.51
C TYR A 461 10.64 10.84 -8.81
N CYS A 462 9.82 11.82 -8.46
CA CYS A 462 9.89 13.19 -8.99
C CYS A 462 10.61 14.24 -8.14
N GLY A 463 11.48 13.84 -7.20
CA GLY A 463 12.23 14.77 -6.36
C GLY A 463 11.66 14.87 -4.95
N PRO A 464 11.80 16.00 -4.24
CA PRO A 464 11.68 16.00 -2.78
C PRO A 464 10.36 15.46 -2.30
N GLU A 465 10.48 14.41 -1.50
CA GLU A 465 9.45 13.46 -1.12
C GLU A 465 8.61 13.97 0.05
N TRP A 466 7.29 13.91 -0.07
CA TRP A 466 6.35 14.11 1.03
C TRP A 466 5.16 13.17 0.89
N VAL A 467 4.33 12.99 1.91
CA VAL A 467 3.16 12.11 1.82
C VAL A 467 1.89 12.89 1.50
N SER A 468 1.09 12.40 0.55
CA SER A 468 -0.28 12.89 0.36
C SER A 468 -1.20 12.41 1.48
N ASP A 469 -2.26 13.17 1.72
CA ASP A 469 -3.39 12.73 2.53
C ASP A 469 -3.95 11.37 2.07
N TYR A 470 -3.99 11.14 0.75
CA TYR A 470 -4.38 9.85 0.16
C TYR A 470 -3.44 8.71 0.58
N SER A 471 -2.15 8.84 0.31
CA SER A 471 -1.15 7.82 0.63
C SER A 471 -1.09 7.55 2.14
N PHE A 472 -1.15 8.61 2.96
CA PHE A 472 -1.12 8.45 4.42
C PHE A 472 -2.34 7.67 4.92
N ASN A 473 -3.55 8.06 4.50
CA ASN A 473 -4.78 7.39 4.92
C ASN A 473 -4.83 5.94 4.45
N LYS A 474 -4.36 5.66 3.22
CA LYS A 474 -4.30 4.28 2.68
C LYS A 474 -3.34 3.40 3.48
N ALA A 475 -2.13 3.90 3.76
CA ALA A 475 -1.18 3.20 4.60
C ALA A 475 -1.74 2.97 6.01
N LEU A 476 -2.41 3.95 6.58
CA LEU A 476 -2.98 3.87 7.93
C LEU A 476 -4.09 2.83 7.99
N HIS A 477 -4.95 2.79 6.97
CA HIS A 477 -5.97 1.76 6.85
C HIS A 477 -5.33 0.36 6.80
N PHE A 478 -4.30 0.15 5.98
CA PHE A 478 -3.59 -1.13 5.94
C PHE A 478 -3.06 -1.54 7.33
N ARG A 479 -2.44 -0.62 8.05
CA ARG A 479 -1.91 -0.86 9.40
C ARG A 479 -3.02 -1.21 10.40
N GLU A 480 -4.20 -0.59 10.26
CA GLU A 480 -5.34 -0.80 11.16
C GLU A 480 -6.08 -2.13 10.88
N THR A 481 -6.26 -2.51 9.62
CA THR A 481 -7.19 -3.58 9.23
C THR A 481 -6.50 -4.81 8.63
N LEU A 482 -5.64 -4.61 7.64
CA LEU A 482 -5.09 -5.69 6.81
C LEU A 482 -3.85 -6.35 7.43
N GLU A 483 -2.95 -5.56 8.00
CA GLU A 483 -1.77 -6.08 8.68
C GLU A 483 -2.11 -7.05 9.82
N PRO A 484 -3.09 -6.78 10.71
CA PRO A 484 -3.56 -7.74 11.71
C PRO A 484 -3.95 -9.11 11.18
N LEU A 485 -4.66 -9.14 10.06
CA LEU A 485 -5.14 -10.37 9.44
C LEU A 485 -3.96 -11.17 8.87
N ARG A 486 -2.99 -10.48 8.26
CA ARG A 486 -1.80 -11.07 7.64
C ARG A 486 -0.71 -11.47 8.64
N ALA A 487 -0.65 -10.82 9.80
CA ALA A 487 0.25 -11.17 10.88
C ALA A 487 -0.19 -12.42 11.68
N GLY A 488 -1.43 -12.90 11.45
CA GLY A 488 -2.04 -13.97 12.22
C GLY A 488 -2.39 -13.53 13.66
N SER A 489 -3.45 -14.10 14.20
CA SER A 489 -3.74 -14.04 15.64
C SER A 489 -2.47 -14.37 16.43
N ARG A 490 -2.12 -13.53 17.41
CA ARG A 490 -0.98 -13.65 18.31
C ARG A 490 -0.51 -15.10 18.51
N SER A 491 0.75 -15.35 18.11
CA SER A 491 1.78 -15.96 18.95
C SER A 491 1.28 -17.02 19.95
N SER A 492 1.11 -18.24 19.46
CA SER A 492 2.01 -19.25 20.01
C SER A 492 3.21 -19.28 19.07
N ALA A 493 4.41 -18.98 19.55
CA ALA A 493 5.63 -19.28 18.80
C ALA A 493 5.57 -20.76 18.44
N VAL A 494 5.13 -21.08 17.22
CA VAL A 494 5.07 -22.46 16.78
C VAL A 494 6.51 -22.91 16.75
N ALA A 495 6.83 -23.89 17.60
CA ALA A 495 8.20 -24.35 17.74
C ALA A 495 8.73 -24.74 16.37
N ALA A 496 10.00 -24.40 16.10
CA ALA A 496 10.63 -24.78 14.85
C ALA A 496 10.61 -26.31 14.72
N THR A 497 9.94 -26.81 13.68
CA THR A 497 9.83 -28.24 13.37
C THR A 497 10.61 -28.56 12.10
N GLN A 498 10.86 -29.84 11.84
CA GLN A 498 11.36 -30.25 10.54
C GLN A 498 10.31 -29.93 9.46
N GLY A 499 10.71 -29.11 8.49
CA GLY A 499 9.86 -28.55 7.46
C GLY A 499 10.51 -28.65 6.09
N LEU A 500 9.69 -28.62 5.03
CA LEU A 500 10.14 -28.51 3.66
C LEU A 500 9.99 -27.05 3.23
N LEU A 501 11.11 -26.35 3.05
CA LEU A 501 11.16 -25.00 2.49
C LEU A 501 10.84 -25.08 1.00
N LEU A 502 9.71 -24.51 0.61
CA LEU A 502 9.29 -24.30 -0.77
C LEU A 502 9.37 -22.81 -1.06
N TRP A 503 10.07 -22.40 -2.12
CA TRP A 503 10.27 -21.00 -2.41
C TRP A 503 10.53 -20.79 -3.89
N GLY A 504 10.31 -19.57 -4.35
CA GLY A 504 10.26 -19.27 -5.77
C GLY A 504 9.64 -17.93 -6.03
N GLY A 505 9.05 -17.77 -7.20
CA GLY A 505 8.42 -16.53 -7.59
C GLY A 505 7.87 -16.58 -9.00
N GLN A 506 7.86 -15.41 -9.63
CA GLN A 506 7.45 -15.24 -11.01
C GLN A 506 8.40 -14.26 -11.70
N GLY A 507 8.74 -14.54 -12.95
CA GLY A 507 9.47 -13.62 -13.83
C GLY A 507 8.56 -12.52 -14.40
N ALA A 508 9.15 -11.52 -15.04
CA ALA A 508 8.40 -10.43 -15.68
C ALA A 508 7.57 -10.91 -16.89
N ASP A 509 7.96 -12.05 -17.47
CA ASP A 509 7.24 -12.78 -18.51
C ASP A 509 6.05 -13.58 -17.97
N SER A 510 5.70 -13.41 -16.70
CA SER A 510 4.69 -14.18 -15.97
C SER A 510 5.00 -15.67 -15.83
N VAL A 511 6.22 -16.10 -16.15
CA VAL A 511 6.61 -17.50 -16.02
C VAL A 511 6.89 -17.81 -14.54
N PRO A 512 6.25 -18.84 -13.96
CA PRO A 512 6.56 -19.27 -12.61
C PRO A 512 8.03 -19.73 -12.48
N ILE A 513 8.64 -19.46 -11.34
CA ILE A 513 10.02 -19.85 -11.03
C ILE A 513 9.98 -20.64 -9.72
N LEU A 514 10.45 -21.88 -9.75
CA LEU A 514 10.57 -22.72 -8.57
C LEU A 514 12.04 -22.98 -8.24
N GLU A 515 12.43 -22.65 -7.01
CA GLU A 515 13.78 -22.88 -6.52
C GLU A 515 13.89 -24.28 -5.89
N PRO A 516 15.11 -24.86 -5.79
CA PRO A 516 15.29 -26.11 -5.07
C PRO A 516 14.75 -26.03 -3.65
N ALA A 517 14.00 -27.05 -3.26
CA ALA A 517 13.47 -27.18 -1.92
C ALA A 517 14.54 -27.69 -0.95
N PHE A 518 14.39 -27.35 0.32
CA PHE A 518 15.32 -27.75 1.39
C PHE A 518 14.55 -28.33 2.57
N VAL A 519 15.08 -29.38 3.19
CA VAL A 519 14.63 -29.78 4.53
C VAL A 519 15.30 -28.85 5.53
N VAL A 520 14.49 -28.16 6.32
CA VAL A 520 14.95 -27.14 7.27
C VAL A 520 14.27 -27.34 8.62
N ARG A 521 14.82 -26.72 9.67
CA ARG A 521 14.13 -26.60 10.96
C ARG A 521 13.62 -25.18 11.12
N ALA A 522 12.36 -24.95 10.82
CA ALA A 522 11.73 -23.64 10.89
C ALA A 522 10.26 -23.76 11.31
N PRO A 523 9.65 -22.70 11.85
CA PRO A 523 8.20 -22.67 12.08
C PRO A 523 7.44 -22.89 10.78
N PRO A 524 6.34 -23.66 10.79
CA PRO A 524 5.54 -23.86 9.60
C PRO A 524 4.91 -22.55 9.14
N SER A 525 4.87 -22.37 7.82
CA SER A 525 4.32 -21.19 7.17
C SER A 525 3.57 -21.63 5.91
N LEU A 526 2.29 -21.31 5.86
CA LEU A 526 1.37 -21.62 4.77
C LEU A 526 0.82 -20.29 4.22
N PRO A 527 0.33 -20.27 2.97
CA PRO A 527 -0.27 -19.07 2.39
C PRO A 527 -1.46 -18.58 3.22
N ALA A 528 -1.61 -17.26 3.29
CA ALA A 528 -2.71 -16.62 4.02
C ALA A 528 -4.02 -16.59 3.22
N GLU A 529 -3.91 -16.62 1.89
CA GLU A 529 -5.03 -16.44 0.95
C GLU A 529 -4.88 -17.43 -0.21
N ASP A 530 -5.99 -18.01 -0.66
CA ASP A 530 -6.05 -18.80 -1.88
C ASP A 530 -5.83 -17.91 -3.11
N GLY A 531 -5.38 -18.49 -4.22
CA GLY A 531 -5.17 -17.74 -5.45
C GLY A 531 -4.88 -18.62 -6.66
N PRO A 532 -4.51 -18.03 -7.80
CA PRO A 532 -4.41 -18.74 -9.07
C PRO A 532 -3.16 -19.61 -9.18
N PHE A 533 -2.21 -19.51 -8.24
CA PHE A 533 -1.02 -20.34 -8.22
C PHE A 533 -1.28 -21.59 -7.39
N ARG A 534 -0.73 -22.72 -7.83
CA ARG A 534 -0.84 -24.01 -7.15
C ARG A 534 0.53 -24.63 -7.00
N LEU A 535 0.88 -25.02 -5.78
CA LEU A 535 2.04 -25.86 -5.48
C LEU A 535 1.58 -27.28 -5.20
N ALA A 536 2.26 -28.27 -5.79
CA ALA A 536 2.00 -29.67 -5.54
C ALA A 536 3.29 -30.49 -5.47
N GLY A 537 3.38 -31.39 -4.50
CA GLY A 537 4.43 -32.42 -4.42
C GLY A 537 3.88 -33.76 -4.87
N LEU A 538 4.59 -34.43 -5.77
CA LEU A 538 4.13 -35.64 -6.46
C LEU A 538 5.13 -36.80 -6.28
N THR A 539 4.60 -38.02 -6.28
CA THR A 539 5.41 -39.25 -6.37
C THR A 539 5.81 -39.55 -7.82
N VAL A 540 6.68 -40.55 -8.02
CA VAL A 540 7.04 -41.07 -9.35
C VAL A 540 5.78 -41.53 -10.12
N GLN A 541 4.76 -42.03 -9.40
CA GLN A 541 3.49 -42.52 -9.95
C GLN A 541 2.45 -41.39 -10.16
N GLU A 542 2.81 -40.12 -9.98
CA GLU A 542 1.92 -38.95 -10.04
C GLU A 542 0.89 -38.86 -8.90
N ASP A 543 1.05 -39.62 -7.83
CA ASP A 543 0.21 -39.46 -6.64
C ASP A 543 0.55 -38.14 -5.93
N THR A 544 -0.46 -37.38 -5.53
CA THR A 544 -0.26 -36.10 -4.83
C THR A 544 0.02 -36.32 -3.34
N LEU A 545 1.21 -35.89 -2.88
CA LEU A 545 1.60 -35.91 -1.46
C LEU A 545 1.11 -34.68 -0.71
N PHE A 546 1.19 -33.51 -1.34
CA PHE A 546 0.63 -32.26 -0.85
C PHE A 546 0.20 -31.40 -2.04
N SER A 547 -0.80 -30.54 -1.83
CA SER A 547 -1.23 -29.56 -2.81
C SER A 547 -1.96 -28.42 -2.13
N PHE A 548 -1.63 -27.19 -2.48
CA PHE A 548 -2.36 -26.01 -2.02
C PHE A 548 -2.28 -24.89 -3.05
N SER A 549 -3.27 -24.00 -3.01
CA SER A 549 -3.32 -22.82 -3.86
C SER A 549 -2.90 -21.58 -3.06
N PHE A 550 -2.44 -20.55 -3.76
CA PHE A 550 -2.06 -19.29 -3.13
C PHE A 550 -2.10 -18.10 -4.09
N ALA A 551 -2.28 -16.91 -3.53
CA ALA A 551 -2.03 -15.66 -4.23
C ALA A 551 -0.54 -15.30 -4.15
N MET A 552 0.06 -15.03 -5.31
CA MET A 552 1.44 -14.54 -5.38
C MET A 552 1.47 -13.06 -4.96
N PRO A 553 2.36 -12.63 -4.03
CA PRO A 553 2.48 -11.22 -3.67
C PRO A 553 2.74 -10.33 -4.89
N GLU A 554 2.19 -9.13 -4.96
CA GLU A 554 2.54 -8.18 -6.02
C GLU A 554 3.68 -7.27 -5.58
N THR A 555 4.58 -6.87 -6.48
CA THR A 555 5.60 -5.86 -6.18
C THR A 555 5.13 -4.46 -6.58
N GLY A 556 5.65 -3.42 -5.92
CA GLY A 556 5.31 -2.02 -6.20
C GLY A 556 5.51 -1.61 -7.66
N LEU A 557 6.52 -2.17 -8.34
CA LEU A 557 6.78 -1.92 -9.76
C LEU A 557 5.74 -2.52 -10.70
N GLY A 558 4.94 -3.51 -10.27
CA GLY A 558 3.95 -4.21 -11.09
C GLY A 558 4.49 -4.76 -12.41
N ASP A 559 5.79 -5.07 -12.47
CA ASP A 559 6.47 -5.62 -13.63
C ASP A 559 6.27 -7.14 -13.77
N GLY A 560 5.26 -7.70 -13.09
CA GLY A 560 4.97 -9.13 -13.04
C GLY A 560 5.92 -9.95 -12.17
N GLN A 561 7.00 -9.36 -11.66
CA GLN A 561 7.97 -10.06 -10.83
C GLN A 561 7.48 -10.19 -9.39
N SER A 562 7.72 -11.36 -8.80
CA SER A 562 7.34 -11.65 -7.42
C SER A 562 8.18 -12.77 -6.80
N ALA A 563 8.00 -13.00 -5.49
CA ALA A 563 8.50 -14.17 -4.79
C ALA A 563 7.53 -14.67 -3.72
N PHE A 564 7.74 -15.93 -3.34
CA PHE A 564 7.11 -16.56 -2.20
C PHE A 564 8.10 -17.48 -1.47
N ALA A 565 7.78 -17.81 -0.23
CA ALA A 565 8.42 -18.88 0.52
C ALA A 565 7.45 -19.41 1.58
N PHE A 566 7.42 -20.73 1.73
CA PHE A 566 6.59 -21.46 2.66
C PHE A 566 7.42 -22.57 3.32
N VAL A 567 7.04 -22.95 4.53
CA VAL A 567 7.66 -24.08 5.24
C VAL A 567 6.55 -25.05 5.57
N LEU A 568 6.50 -26.17 4.84
CA LEU A 568 5.49 -27.19 5.06
C LEU A 568 5.95 -28.14 6.17
N PRO A 569 5.09 -28.46 7.16
CA PRO A 569 5.37 -29.56 8.09
C PRO A 569 5.65 -30.84 7.33
N THR A 570 6.80 -31.45 7.59
CA THR A 570 7.19 -32.68 6.90
C THR A 570 6.45 -33.89 7.43
N GLN A 571 6.13 -34.83 6.55
CA GLN A 571 5.72 -36.19 6.93
C GLN A 571 6.86 -37.14 6.61
N SER A 572 7.15 -38.08 7.53
CA SER A 572 8.24 -39.05 7.34
C SER A 572 8.08 -39.90 6.07
N SER A 573 6.84 -40.09 5.60
CA SER A 573 6.51 -40.78 4.35
C SER A 573 7.04 -40.07 3.10
N TRP A 574 7.29 -38.76 3.15
CA TRP A 574 7.70 -37.98 1.98
C TRP A 574 9.17 -38.19 1.61
N ALA A 575 10.02 -38.58 2.57
CA ALA A 575 11.48 -38.66 2.38
C ALA A 575 11.90 -39.56 1.21
N ASP A 576 11.18 -40.66 1.02
CA ASP A 576 11.43 -41.60 -0.09
C ASP A 576 10.44 -41.44 -1.24
N ALA A 577 9.25 -40.90 -0.97
CA ALA A 577 8.14 -40.82 -1.92
C ALA A 577 8.12 -39.55 -2.79
N LEU A 578 8.61 -38.41 -2.28
CA LEU A 578 8.58 -37.13 -3.01
C LEU A 578 9.59 -37.17 -4.16
N ASP A 579 9.07 -37.11 -5.39
CA ASP A 579 9.84 -37.20 -6.63
C ASP A 579 10.00 -35.83 -7.30
N ARG A 580 8.91 -35.07 -7.40
CA ARG A 580 8.90 -33.73 -8.00
C ARG A 580 7.99 -32.77 -7.24
N ILE A 581 8.30 -31.48 -7.35
CA ILE A 581 7.45 -30.38 -6.90
C ILE A 581 7.13 -29.53 -8.11
N VAL A 582 5.85 -29.23 -8.29
CA VAL A 582 5.33 -28.45 -9.42
C VAL A 582 4.70 -27.18 -8.90
N LEU A 583 5.07 -26.05 -9.50
CA LEU A 583 4.42 -24.75 -9.35
C LEU A 583 3.66 -24.45 -10.64
N ILE A 584 2.35 -24.28 -10.55
CA ILE A 584 1.47 -23.94 -11.68
C ILE A 584 0.90 -22.56 -11.45
N GLY A 585 0.83 -21.72 -12.48
CA GLY A 585 0.20 -20.41 -12.44
C GLY A 585 -0.32 -19.98 -13.81
N PRO A 586 -0.91 -18.79 -13.93
CA PRO A 586 -1.51 -18.30 -15.17
C PRO A 586 -0.55 -18.29 -16.37
N GLY A 587 0.73 -17.97 -16.14
CA GLY A 587 1.76 -17.94 -17.20
C GLY A 587 2.44 -19.28 -17.49
N GLY A 588 1.99 -20.39 -16.89
CA GLY A 588 2.52 -21.73 -17.17
C GLY A 588 2.84 -22.54 -15.91
N ARG A 589 3.92 -23.30 -15.96
CA ARG A 589 4.37 -24.12 -14.82
C ARG A 589 5.89 -24.20 -14.76
N ASP A 590 6.41 -24.41 -13.56
CA ASP A 590 7.80 -24.82 -13.32
C ASP A 590 7.82 -26.07 -12.43
N THR A 591 8.84 -26.90 -12.59
CA THR A 591 8.97 -28.18 -11.87
C THR A 591 10.40 -28.38 -11.42
N VAL A 592 10.59 -28.84 -10.18
CA VAL A 592 11.88 -29.34 -9.68
C VAL A 592 11.75 -30.80 -9.29
N GLY A 593 12.61 -31.64 -9.83
CA GLY A 593 12.62 -33.09 -9.64
C GLY A 593 13.80 -33.60 -8.81
N ARG A 594 13.79 -34.91 -8.58
CA ARG A 594 14.89 -35.63 -7.91
C ARG A 594 16.07 -35.78 -8.86
N GLY A 595 17.14 -35.01 -8.62
CA GLY A 595 18.37 -35.11 -9.39
C GLY A 595 18.43 -34.25 -10.65
N ASP A 596 17.62 -33.18 -10.75
CA ASP A 596 17.68 -32.22 -11.85
C ASP A 596 19.08 -31.61 -11.98
N THR A 597 19.87 -32.14 -12.91
CA THR A 597 21.12 -31.53 -13.38
C THR A 597 20.84 -30.88 -14.73
N ALA A 598 20.30 -29.66 -14.70
CA ALA A 598 20.09 -28.77 -15.85
C ALA A 598 19.31 -29.37 -17.05
N GLY A 599 18.10 -28.84 -17.30
CA GLY A 599 17.48 -28.88 -18.62
C GLY A 599 16.32 -29.87 -18.78
N GLN A 600 15.15 -29.53 -18.24
CA GLN A 600 13.87 -29.96 -18.81
C GLN A 600 12.77 -28.95 -18.45
N THR A 601 12.60 -27.94 -19.31
CA THR A 601 11.33 -27.23 -19.39
C THR A 601 10.43 -28.05 -20.32
N ASP A 602 9.47 -28.78 -19.75
CA ASP A 602 8.46 -29.46 -20.56
C ASP A 602 7.50 -28.42 -21.15
N THR A 603 7.83 -27.95 -22.35
CA THR A 603 6.87 -27.24 -23.21
C THR A 603 5.84 -28.25 -23.72
N VAL A 604 4.65 -28.25 -23.14
CA VAL A 604 3.49 -28.96 -23.70
C VAL A 604 2.79 -28.02 -24.69
N GLY A 605 2.86 -28.36 -25.98
CA GLY A 605 1.99 -27.80 -27.03
C GLY A 605 2.71 -26.87 -28.00
N GLY A 606 2.76 -27.27 -29.27
CA GLY A 606 3.62 -26.70 -30.30
C GLY A 606 3.34 -25.25 -30.68
N GLU A 607 4.42 -24.49 -30.86
CA GLU A 607 4.68 -23.64 -32.02
C GLU A 607 6.16 -23.26 -32.01
N SER A 608 6.76 -23.16 -33.19
CA SER A 608 8.18 -22.93 -33.42
C SER A 608 8.62 -21.53 -32.96
N GLY A 609 9.27 -21.45 -31.79
CA GLY A 609 10.00 -20.27 -31.30
C GLY A 609 11.38 -20.71 -30.78
N GLY A 610 12.42 -19.94 -31.12
CA GLY A 610 13.82 -20.27 -30.80
C GLY A 610 14.12 -20.46 -29.30
N PRO A 611 15.32 -20.94 -28.95
CA PRO A 611 15.66 -21.29 -27.58
C PRO A 611 15.62 -20.04 -26.70
N GLY A 612 14.66 -19.99 -25.78
CA GLY A 612 14.66 -19.05 -24.67
C GLY A 612 15.88 -19.27 -23.76
N PRO A 613 16.21 -18.30 -22.90
CA PRO A 613 17.40 -18.36 -22.06
C PRO A 613 17.38 -19.63 -21.18
N GLN A 614 18.33 -20.52 -21.41
CA GLN A 614 18.51 -21.76 -20.65
C GLN A 614 18.80 -21.41 -19.19
N SER A 615 17.93 -21.81 -18.26
CA SER A 615 18.17 -21.69 -16.80
C SER A 615 19.34 -22.60 -16.40
N PRO A 616 20.51 -22.05 -16.06
CA PRO A 616 21.69 -22.87 -15.98
C PRO A 616 21.84 -23.42 -14.55
N GLY A 617 21.93 -24.75 -14.40
CA GLY A 617 22.23 -25.47 -13.15
C GLY A 617 21.43 -25.07 -11.90
N ARG A 618 20.25 -25.66 -11.66
CA ARG A 618 19.40 -25.34 -10.50
C ARG A 618 19.99 -25.70 -9.13
N ALA A 619 21.09 -26.44 -9.06
CA ALA A 619 21.66 -26.82 -7.77
C ALA A 619 21.97 -25.59 -6.91
N SER A 620 21.48 -25.60 -5.67
CA SER A 620 21.61 -24.50 -4.73
C SER A 620 22.10 -25.02 -3.38
N VAL A 621 22.84 -24.19 -2.66
CA VAL A 621 23.35 -24.47 -1.32
C VAL A 621 22.71 -23.50 -0.35
N LEU A 622 22.05 -24.04 0.66
CA LEU A 622 21.56 -23.29 1.82
C LEU A 622 22.61 -23.41 2.92
N LEU A 623 23.12 -22.27 3.40
CA LEU A 623 23.96 -22.23 4.59
C LEU A 623 23.07 -22.02 5.81
N ILE A 624 23.24 -22.85 6.83
CA ILE A 624 22.47 -22.83 8.07
C ILE A 624 23.43 -22.65 9.24
N ASP A 625 23.10 -21.79 10.19
CA ASP A 625 23.83 -21.72 11.45
C ASP A 625 23.52 -22.96 12.32
N GLU A 626 24.55 -23.73 12.69
CA GLU A 626 24.35 -25.03 13.38
C GLU A 626 23.67 -24.88 14.75
N GLN A 627 23.83 -23.73 15.41
CA GLN A 627 23.30 -23.51 16.76
C GLN A 627 21.84 -23.02 16.73
N SER A 628 21.57 -22.04 15.88
CA SER A 628 20.27 -21.38 15.81
C SER A 628 19.32 -21.98 14.76
N GLY A 629 19.83 -22.73 13.79
CA GLY A 629 19.06 -23.25 12.66
C GLY A 629 18.66 -22.16 11.64
N ARG A 630 19.15 -20.93 11.80
CA ARG A 630 18.79 -19.79 10.94
C ARG A 630 19.50 -19.86 9.60
N ALA A 631 18.84 -19.36 8.54
CA ALA A 631 19.46 -19.20 7.23
C ALA A 631 20.60 -18.18 7.29
N ARG A 632 21.79 -18.57 6.84
CA ARG A 632 22.98 -17.73 6.73
C ARG A 632 23.46 -17.57 5.31
N GLY A 633 22.86 -18.24 4.32
CA GLY A 633 23.18 -17.95 2.93
C GLY A 633 22.45 -18.81 1.91
N PHE A 634 22.29 -18.25 0.71
CA PHE A 634 21.68 -18.89 -0.46
C PHE A 634 22.68 -18.78 -1.62
N LEU A 635 23.35 -19.87 -1.93
CA LEU A 635 24.40 -19.90 -2.96
C LEU A 635 23.96 -20.73 -4.16
N ARG A 636 24.26 -20.22 -5.37
CA ARG A 636 24.04 -20.94 -6.62
C ARG A 636 25.27 -21.73 -6.99
N VAL A 637 25.08 -22.95 -7.48
CA VAL A 637 26.17 -23.74 -8.02
C VAL A 637 26.36 -23.39 -9.49
N SER A 638 27.58 -23.02 -9.89
CA SER A 638 27.87 -22.69 -11.28
C SER A 638 27.64 -23.89 -12.22
N PRO A 639 27.10 -23.67 -13.42
CA PRO A 639 26.89 -24.72 -14.42
C PRO A 639 28.23 -25.36 -14.81
N GLY A 640 28.31 -26.70 -14.79
CA GLY A 640 29.51 -27.43 -15.18
C GLY A 640 30.56 -27.63 -14.08
N GLN A 641 30.35 -27.12 -12.85
CA GLN A 641 31.14 -27.59 -11.71
C GLN A 641 30.69 -29.00 -11.29
N PRO A 642 31.58 -30.00 -11.22
CA PRO A 642 31.23 -31.32 -10.72
C PRO A 642 30.87 -31.22 -9.24
N LEU A 643 29.59 -31.41 -8.92
CA LEU A 643 29.06 -31.52 -7.56
C LEU A 643 29.34 -32.91 -6.96
N THR A 644 30.57 -33.41 -7.11
CA THR A 644 31.09 -34.55 -6.35
C THR A 644 31.87 -34.10 -5.11
N LEU A 645 31.91 -32.80 -4.85
CA LEU A 645 32.39 -32.25 -3.59
C LEU A 645 31.35 -32.56 -2.49
N PRO A 646 31.66 -33.43 -1.50
CA PRO A 646 30.82 -33.52 -0.31
C PRO A 646 30.67 -32.13 0.32
N ALA A 647 29.57 -31.87 1.03
CA ALA A 647 29.34 -30.58 1.72
C ALA A 647 30.56 -30.14 2.57
N THR A 648 31.31 -31.12 3.09
CA THR A 648 32.58 -30.97 3.84
C THR A 648 33.75 -30.38 3.05
N SER A 649 33.64 -30.28 1.71
CA SER A 649 34.68 -29.73 0.83
C SER A 649 34.36 -28.34 0.26
N LEU A 650 33.17 -27.80 0.55
CA LEU A 650 32.88 -26.38 0.34
C LEU A 650 33.66 -25.56 1.38
N ARG A 651 34.47 -24.61 0.92
CA ARG A 651 35.02 -23.59 1.82
C ARG A 651 33.87 -22.69 2.26
N LEU A 652 33.42 -22.91 3.48
CA LEU A 652 32.40 -22.08 4.10
C LEU A 652 32.96 -20.68 4.34
N PRO A 653 32.11 -19.66 4.19
CA PRO A 653 32.56 -18.27 4.31
C PRO A 653 32.90 -17.89 5.77
N GLU A 654 32.41 -18.66 6.74
CA GLU A 654 32.70 -18.51 8.17
C GLU A 654 32.47 -19.85 8.91
N PRO A 655 33.08 -20.05 10.10
CA PRO A 655 32.90 -21.27 10.89
C PRO A 655 31.51 -21.36 11.53
N GLY A 656 31.07 -22.57 11.88
CA GLY A 656 29.79 -22.82 12.55
C GLY A 656 28.58 -22.87 11.61
N LEU A 657 28.81 -22.87 10.29
CA LEU A 657 27.77 -23.05 9.29
C LEU A 657 27.73 -24.50 8.79
N GLU A 658 26.54 -25.01 8.57
CA GLU A 658 26.26 -26.22 7.81
C GLU A 658 25.88 -25.85 6.38
N ALA A 659 26.40 -26.58 5.38
CA ALA A 659 25.97 -26.45 3.99
C ALA A 659 25.02 -27.58 3.61
N VAL A 660 23.77 -27.23 3.33
CA VAL A 660 22.75 -28.13 2.80
C VAL A 660 22.64 -27.93 1.29
N VAL A 661 22.92 -28.97 0.52
CA VAL A 661 22.86 -28.93 -0.95
C VAL A 661 21.54 -29.52 -1.42
N SER A 662 20.85 -28.83 -2.31
CA SER A 662 19.66 -29.33 -3.00
C SER A 662 19.80 -29.18 -4.52
N ARG A 663 19.29 -30.18 -5.26
CA ARG A 663 19.26 -30.21 -6.73
C ARG A 663 17.83 -30.26 -7.28
N GLY A 664 16.89 -29.70 -6.52
CA GLY A 664 15.47 -29.76 -6.80
C GLY A 664 14.74 -30.25 -5.56
N VAL A 665 14.49 -31.55 -5.47
CA VAL A 665 13.93 -32.19 -4.27
C VAL A 665 15.05 -32.73 -3.35
N PRO A 666 14.99 -32.52 -2.01
CA PRO A 666 15.95 -33.09 -1.08
C PRO A 666 16.00 -34.64 -1.13
N ASP A 667 17.21 -35.21 -1.07
CA ASP A 667 17.40 -36.66 -1.03
C ASP A 667 17.11 -37.24 0.36
N SER A 668 16.93 -38.57 0.44
CA SER A 668 16.60 -39.24 1.72
C SER A 668 17.70 -39.11 2.78
N ALA A 669 18.92 -38.70 2.42
CA ALA A 669 19.95 -38.37 3.39
C ALA A 669 19.72 -36.98 4.02
N ALA A 670 19.28 -35.99 3.22
CA ALA A 670 18.88 -34.66 3.69
C ALA A 670 17.62 -34.68 4.57
N TRP A 671 16.70 -35.63 4.37
CA TRP A 671 15.54 -35.81 5.26
C TRP A 671 15.89 -36.47 6.61
N ARG A 672 16.95 -37.28 6.65
CA ARG A 672 17.39 -38.01 7.86
C ARG A 672 18.33 -37.20 8.75
N ARG A 673 19.09 -36.29 8.15
CA ARG A 673 19.82 -35.23 8.86
C ARG A 673 18.81 -34.22 9.40
#